data_AF-A0A660L918-F1
#
_entry.id   AF-A0A660L918-F1
#
_cell.length_a   1.000
_cell.length_b   1.000
_cell.length_c   1.000
_cell.angle_alpha   90.00
_cell.angle_beta   90.00
_cell.angle_gamma   90.00
#
_symmetry.space_group_name_H-M   'P 1'
#
loop_
_entity.id
_entity.type
_entity.pdbx_description
1 polymer ?
#
loop_
_entity_poly.entity_id
_entity_poly.type
_entity_poly.pdbx_seq_one_letter_code
_entity_poly.pdbx_strand_id
1 'polypeptide(L)'
;MTRPGRFALIAVAIVAAMVGFAFNSTHWLQRGEHATVDARFSIRGDQGPADQVVLVAIDDKTLAAGEGYPLDRRRHARVIRRLAKAGASVIAYDVPFDGAGDDEESNASLIEAVHDAPRTVLGTREVSDDGSTVLFGDGEALAYSGATPAATGLPRDGDGRVRRLDIKVNQVDSLAIAAARLKLGRAAHFPEAGDELIDFRGPAGTFAHVSFADVEAGTVPASTFRGKIVVVGPTAARLGGTVATPTADRMAEPELHASAVATALEDFPLRTAPWWVDALSILLMAGLTPFAARRWGALRGVSAGVVGLVLYVVAAQLLFGAGVVVAMVPPLVAALVAFALTPVAASRVPVAVGDLMERLGPPQANARTRRILATTLMGSGAFIVATVLLLQSTDALERFELSTVNKRFDARGSAGPPDDVVLVAIDEYTFTLPPKPQWPFDRADHAKVIRNLLAAGADVIAYDVQFTEAGPDPESDQDLANAVEEANGRIVLASTEVRSNGETEIFGGGESLASTKAVPAFSAFPQDADSKVRRLERDKNGLVHFDIAAARLASGRDVRAPDYYNWIDFPGPPGTVRTLSFVDVKNNRFDQADVRGKVVVVGGTANVLQDYHGTSSSGGALMAGPEIHVAGIQTALEGFPLRDGPGWLNLLSVFVLGLLAPVAGLRLKVVPALLTGAVGIAVLLVGAQVLFEREGVISHVSYPLIAGLAGLLVTGVVHGLTTAFEREQARDAFARFVPEAVVDQVLADAEGVRLGGVRGEATVMFSDLRGFTSFSETLEPERVIESLNRYLTEMSEAILDHGGTLVAYMGDGIMAVFGAPLKQSDHADRALEAARDMLGRMDGFNGWLREQGLHDGFKMGIGLNSGPVMSGNVGSERRLEYTALGDTTNTAARLEGMTKGTPHQLYISDTTRQALTRPVDDLVEVGEAEVRGRKAKVKLWSLRDGDAPAPLTEPSHRVEA
;
A
#
# COMPACT_ATOMS: atom_id res chain seq x y z
N MET A 1 37.13 -19.07 12.70
CA MET A 1 36.38 -18.61 11.50
C MET A 1 34.89 -18.94 11.69
N THR A 2 34.12 -18.03 12.28
CA THR A 2 32.67 -18.21 12.47
C THR A 2 31.90 -17.61 11.29
N ARG A 3 31.04 -18.43 10.67
CA ARG A 3 30.19 -18.05 9.51
C ARG A 3 29.31 -16.84 9.86
N PRO A 4 28.96 -15.97 8.88
CA PRO A 4 28.06 -14.84 9.08
C PRO A 4 26.76 -15.27 9.78
N GLY A 5 26.19 -14.38 10.60
CA GLY A 5 25.00 -14.66 11.41
C GLY A 5 23.87 -15.20 10.53
N ARG A 6 23.58 -16.50 10.64
CA ARG A 6 22.61 -17.21 9.78
C ARG A 6 21.24 -16.55 9.75
N PHE A 7 20.86 -15.89 10.82
CA PHE A 7 19.60 -15.18 10.97
C PHE A 7 19.56 -13.84 10.23
N ALA A 8 20.70 -13.14 10.09
CA ALA A 8 20.75 -11.83 9.44
C ALA A 8 20.49 -11.92 7.93
N LEU A 9 21.05 -12.92 7.25
CA LEU A 9 20.82 -13.12 5.81
C LEU A 9 19.40 -13.60 5.50
N ILE A 10 18.79 -14.38 6.40
CA ILE A 10 17.37 -14.76 6.27
C ILE A 10 16.47 -13.54 6.47
N ALA A 11 16.78 -12.68 7.46
CA ALA A 11 16.06 -11.43 7.65
C ALA A 11 16.16 -10.52 6.42
N VAL A 12 17.32 -10.44 5.77
CA VAL A 12 17.47 -9.70 4.50
C VAL A 12 16.55 -10.26 3.41
N ALA A 13 16.49 -11.59 3.23
CA ALA A 13 15.61 -12.20 2.25
C ALA A 13 14.12 -11.90 2.53
N ILE A 14 13.72 -11.96 3.80
CA ILE A 14 12.35 -11.64 4.24
C ILE A 14 12.03 -10.17 3.97
N VAL A 15 12.92 -9.24 4.36
CA VAL A 15 12.72 -7.80 4.12
C VAL A 15 12.64 -7.50 2.63
N ALA A 16 13.54 -8.07 1.82
CA ALA A 16 13.51 -7.90 0.37
C ALA A 16 12.20 -8.43 -0.24
N ALA A 17 11.72 -9.60 0.20
CA ALA A 17 10.46 -10.17 -0.24
C ALA A 17 9.27 -9.31 0.20
N MET A 18 9.23 -8.87 1.46
CA MET A 18 8.18 -7.98 1.97
C MET A 18 8.10 -6.68 1.18
N VAL A 19 9.24 -6.08 0.84
CA VAL A 19 9.29 -4.88 0.00
C VAL A 19 8.76 -5.19 -1.39
N GLY A 20 9.22 -6.28 -2.03
CA GLY A 20 8.70 -6.70 -3.32
C GLY A 20 7.20 -6.95 -3.32
N PHE A 21 6.67 -7.65 -2.31
CA PHE A 21 5.23 -7.89 -2.14
C PHE A 21 4.45 -6.59 -1.91
N ALA A 22 4.98 -5.68 -1.09
CA ALA A 22 4.36 -4.38 -0.86
C ALA A 22 4.23 -3.59 -2.17
N PHE A 23 5.27 -3.58 -3.01
CA PHE A 23 5.21 -2.94 -4.33
C PHE A 23 4.23 -3.64 -5.28
N ASN A 24 4.17 -4.97 -5.24
CA ASN A 24 3.23 -5.74 -6.06
C ASN A 24 1.78 -5.49 -5.66
N SER A 25 1.47 -5.42 -4.36
CA SER A 25 0.09 -5.25 -3.86
C SER A 25 -0.42 -3.82 -3.93
N THR A 26 0.47 -2.83 -3.96
CA THR A 26 0.08 -1.41 -3.94
C THR A 26 0.02 -0.77 -5.32
N HIS A 27 0.51 -1.47 -6.36
CA HIS A 27 0.66 -0.95 -7.73
C HIS A 27 1.45 0.38 -7.81
N TRP A 28 2.24 0.72 -6.79
CA TRP A 28 2.98 1.98 -6.70
C TRP A 28 4.01 2.21 -7.81
N LEU A 29 4.52 1.13 -8.41
CA LEU A 29 5.45 1.20 -9.54
C LEU A 29 4.79 0.77 -10.86
N GLN A 30 3.47 0.89 -10.96
CA GLN A 30 2.73 0.50 -12.16
C GLN A 30 3.17 1.30 -13.40
N ARG A 31 3.54 2.58 -13.28
CA ARG A 31 4.17 3.33 -14.38
C ARG A 31 5.45 2.66 -14.87
N GLY A 32 6.28 2.19 -13.94
CA GLY A 32 7.49 1.43 -14.27
C GLY A 32 7.15 0.10 -14.93
N GLU A 33 6.12 -0.61 -14.45
CA GLU A 33 5.67 -1.85 -15.06
C GLU A 33 5.16 -1.62 -16.49
N HIS A 34 4.34 -0.60 -16.72
CA HIS A 34 3.84 -0.22 -18.03
C HIS A 34 4.98 0.17 -18.98
N ALA A 35 5.99 0.90 -18.50
CA ALA A 35 7.18 1.21 -19.30
C ALA A 35 7.93 -0.06 -19.72
N THR A 36 7.99 -1.09 -18.87
CA THR A 36 8.58 -2.38 -19.27
C THR A 36 7.71 -3.11 -20.30
N VAL A 37 6.39 -2.99 -20.24
CA VAL A 37 5.48 -3.54 -21.26
C VAL A 37 5.72 -2.84 -22.61
N ASP A 38 5.82 -1.52 -22.63
CA ASP A 38 6.09 -0.75 -23.84
C ASP A 38 7.44 -1.12 -24.47
N ALA A 39 8.48 -1.26 -23.64
CA ALA A 39 9.78 -1.73 -24.10
C ALA A 39 9.70 -3.14 -24.71
N ARG A 40 8.89 -4.03 -24.13
CA ARG A 40 8.69 -5.40 -24.63
C ARG A 40 8.01 -5.41 -26.01
N PHE A 41 7.04 -4.52 -26.25
CA PHE A 41 6.45 -4.31 -27.59
C PHE A 41 7.51 -3.83 -28.60
N SER A 42 8.33 -2.85 -28.21
CA SER A 42 9.41 -2.34 -29.06
C SER A 42 10.44 -3.42 -29.42
N ILE A 43 10.83 -4.26 -28.46
CA ILE A 43 11.77 -5.38 -28.67
C ILE A 43 11.15 -6.47 -29.55
N ARG A 44 9.84 -6.75 -29.38
CA ARG A 44 9.12 -7.74 -30.20
C ARG A 44 9.05 -7.31 -31.67
N GLY A 45 8.98 -6.01 -31.94
CA GLY A 45 8.92 -5.44 -33.28
C GLY A 45 7.56 -5.63 -33.96
N ASP A 46 7.46 -5.13 -35.20
CA ASP A 46 6.23 -5.14 -36.00
C ASP A 46 5.85 -6.57 -36.43
N GLN A 47 4.59 -6.93 -36.21
CA GLN A 47 3.96 -8.21 -36.56
C GLN A 47 3.22 -8.16 -37.90
N GLY A 48 3.10 -6.98 -38.52
CA GLY A 48 2.34 -6.76 -39.74
C GLY A 48 0.82 -6.64 -39.51
N PRO A 49 0.05 -6.13 -40.49
CA PRO A 49 -1.40 -5.93 -40.36
C PRO A 49 -2.16 -7.24 -40.20
N ALA A 50 -3.24 -7.22 -39.42
CA ALA A 50 -4.17 -8.34 -39.37
C ALA A 50 -4.98 -8.42 -40.68
N ASP A 51 -4.86 -9.53 -41.41
CA ASP A 51 -5.48 -9.73 -42.72
C ASP A 51 -7.01 -9.60 -42.71
N GLN A 52 -7.65 -9.75 -41.55
CA GLN A 52 -9.10 -9.75 -41.39
C GLN A 52 -9.70 -8.36 -41.11
N VAL A 53 -8.88 -7.32 -40.94
CA VAL A 53 -9.34 -5.96 -40.59
C VAL A 53 -8.84 -4.96 -41.62
N VAL A 54 -9.71 -4.03 -42.04
CA VAL A 54 -9.36 -2.92 -42.94
C VAL A 54 -9.88 -1.62 -42.35
N LEU A 55 -9.07 -0.57 -42.43
CA LEU A 55 -9.44 0.76 -41.97
C LEU A 55 -9.88 1.62 -43.15
N VAL A 56 -11.09 2.14 -43.09
CA VAL A 56 -11.61 3.19 -43.98
C VAL A 56 -11.49 4.52 -43.26
N ALA A 57 -10.54 5.32 -43.73
CA ALA A 57 -10.09 6.55 -43.09
C ALA A 57 -10.88 7.77 -43.61
N ILE A 58 -11.51 8.51 -42.70
CA ILE A 58 -11.94 9.89 -42.97
C ILE A 58 -10.69 10.76 -42.83
N ASP A 59 -9.97 10.88 -43.95
CA ASP A 59 -8.66 11.49 -44.10
C ASP A 59 -8.74 12.89 -44.73
N ASP A 60 -7.59 13.57 -44.86
CA ASP A 60 -7.53 14.92 -45.47
C ASP A 60 -8.09 14.94 -46.89
N LYS A 61 -7.97 13.83 -47.64
CA LYS A 61 -8.57 13.69 -48.98
C LYS A 61 -10.10 13.69 -48.92
N THR A 62 -10.68 13.02 -47.95
CA THR A 62 -12.14 13.01 -47.73
C THR A 62 -12.66 14.39 -47.39
N LEU A 63 -11.89 15.13 -46.61
CA LEU A 63 -12.25 16.45 -46.13
C LEU A 63 -11.99 17.57 -47.16
N ALA A 64 -11.04 17.37 -48.07
CA ALA A 64 -10.79 18.29 -49.19
C ALA A 64 -11.92 18.29 -50.24
N ALA A 65 -12.86 17.33 -50.18
CA ALA A 65 -13.94 17.18 -51.15
C ALA A 65 -15.12 18.16 -50.95
N GLY A 66 -15.02 19.13 -50.03
CA GLY A 66 -15.89 20.32 -50.00
C GLY A 66 -16.95 20.39 -48.90
N GLU A 67 -16.94 19.48 -47.92
CA GLU A 67 -17.82 19.52 -46.74
C GLU A 67 -16.98 19.43 -45.47
N GLY A 68 -17.36 20.20 -44.44
CA GLY A 68 -16.77 20.13 -43.10
C GLY A 68 -17.03 18.78 -42.41
N TYR A 69 -16.49 18.61 -41.21
CA TYR A 69 -16.83 17.49 -40.34
C TYR A 69 -17.78 18.01 -39.25
N PRO A 70 -18.82 17.28 -38.80
CA PRO A 70 -19.20 15.93 -39.21
C PRO A 70 -19.65 15.84 -40.68
N LEU A 71 -19.41 14.68 -41.32
CA LEU A 71 -19.85 14.46 -42.70
C LEU A 71 -21.37 14.25 -42.75
N ASP A 72 -22.00 14.65 -43.85
CA ASP A 72 -23.43 14.41 -44.06
C ASP A 72 -23.77 12.91 -44.00
N ARG A 73 -24.87 12.57 -43.32
CA ARG A 73 -25.28 11.17 -43.07
C ARG A 73 -25.62 10.42 -44.36
N ARG A 74 -25.98 11.08 -45.47
CA ARG A 74 -26.17 10.47 -46.80
C ARG A 74 -24.83 9.97 -47.38
N ARG A 75 -23.70 10.58 -47.02
CA ARG A 75 -22.35 10.09 -47.40
C ARG A 75 -22.02 8.79 -46.69
N HIS A 76 -22.26 8.76 -45.38
CA HIS A 76 -22.16 7.55 -44.58
C HIS A 76 -23.04 6.44 -45.13
N ALA A 77 -24.29 6.74 -45.48
CA ALA A 77 -25.23 5.81 -46.12
C ALA A 77 -24.68 5.21 -47.43
N ARG A 78 -24.08 6.05 -48.30
CA ARG A 78 -23.45 5.57 -49.55
C ARG A 78 -22.27 4.64 -49.28
N VAL A 79 -21.41 4.98 -48.33
CA VAL A 79 -20.25 4.15 -47.97
C VAL A 79 -20.70 2.82 -47.36
N ILE A 80 -21.69 2.82 -46.46
CA ILE A 80 -22.25 1.59 -45.87
C ILE A 80 -22.77 0.66 -46.95
N ARG A 81 -23.63 1.16 -47.87
CA ARG A 81 -24.17 0.35 -48.97
C ARG A 81 -23.07 -0.22 -49.87
N ARG A 82 -22.01 0.55 -50.12
CA ARG A 82 -20.87 0.09 -50.94
C ARG A 82 -20.03 -0.96 -50.25
N LEU A 83 -19.72 -0.79 -48.97
CA LEU A 83 -18.99 -1.78 -48.17
C LEU A 83 -19.79 -3.08 -48.04
N ALA A 84 -21.09 -2.98 -47.77
CA ALA A 84 -21.99 -4.14 -47.73
C ALA A 84 -22.01 -4.88 -49.07
N LYS A 85 -22.18 -4.16 -50.19
CA LYS A 85 -22.14 -4.73 -51.55
C LYS A 85 -20.78 -5.33 -51.91
N ALA A 86 -19.67 -4.77 -51.41
CA ALA A 86 -18.33 -5.30 -51.59
C ALA A 86 -18.09 -6.61 -50.81
N GLY A 87 -18.97 -6.95 -49.88
CA GLY A 87 -18.91 -8.16 -49.08
C GLY A 87 -18.15 -7.98 -47.76
N ALA A 88 -18.11 -6.76 -47.22
CA ALA A 88 -17.65 -6.54 -45.84
C ALA A 88 -18.45 -7.43 -44.89
N SER A 89 -17.76 -8.13 -43.99
CA SER A 89 -18.42 -9.07 -43.07
C SER A 89 -19.01 -8.41 -41.83
N VAL A 90 -18.42 -7.30 -41.40
CA VAL A 90 -18.93 -6.38 -40.38
C VAL A 90 -18.44 -4.99 -40.76
N ILE A 91 -19.28 -3.97 -40.58
CA ILE A 91 -18.92 -2.56 -40.77
C ILE A 91 -19.00 -1.90 -39.39
N ALA A 92 -17.87 -1.49 -38.82
CA ALA A 92 -17.80 -0.88 -37.50
C ALA A 92 -17.49 0.61 -37.65
N TYR A 93 -18.40 1.46 -37.19
CA TYR A 93 -18.28 2.91 -37.28
C TYR A 93 -17.80 3.50 -35.96
N ASP A 94 -16.62 4.11 -35.97
CA ASP A 94 -16.09 4.97 -34.91
C ASP A 94 -16.42 6.44 -35.23
N VAL A 95 -17.71 6.71 -35.40
CA VAL A 95 -18.28 8.05 -35.60
C VAL A 95 -19.56 8.11 -34.78
N PRO A 96 -19.69 9.03 -33.81
CA PRO A 96 -20.90 9.16 -33.03
C PRO A 96 -22.04 9.69 -33.90
N PHE A 97 -23.19 9.02 -33.87
CA PHE A 97 -24.44 9.48 -34.48
C PHE A 97 -25.44 9.90 -33.39
N ASP A 98 -24.90 10.59 -32.39
CA ASP A 98 -25.59 11.05 -31.20
C ASP A 98 -26.36 12.33 -31.59
N GLY A 99 -27.70 12.27 -31.58
CA GLY A 99 -28.59 13.38 -31.98
C GLY A 99 -29.35 13.17 -33.29
N ALA A 100 -30.45 13.93 -33.45
CA ALA A 100 -31.17 14.07 -34.71
C ALA A 100 -30.30 14.91 -35.65
N GLY A 101 -29.85 14.36 -36.79
CA GLY A 101 -29.02 15.11 -37.73
C GLY A 101 -29.72 16.34 -38.31
N ASP A 102 -28.97 17.13 -39.07
CA ASP A 102 -29.40 18.44 -39.59
C ASP A 102 -30.65 18.39 -40.51
N ASP A 103 -31.00 17.20 -41.02
CA ASP A 103 -32.25 16.98 -41.76
C ASP A 103 -32.83 15.55 -41.59
N GLU A 104 -34.16 15.43 -41.58
CA GLU A 104 -34.91 14.17 -41.36
C GLU A 104 -34.68 13.14 -42.49
N GLU A 105 -34.43 13.60 -43.73
CA GLU A 105 -34.16 12.76 -44.91
C GLU A 105 -32.73 12.17 -44.89
N SER A 106 -31.74 12.90 -44.39
CA SER A 106 -30.35 12.47 -44.18
C SER A 106 -30.27 11.44 -43.06
N ASN A 107 -31.03 11.67 -41.98
CA ASN A 107 -31.26 10.66 -40.93
C ASN A 107 -31.89 9.39 -41.48
N ALA A 108 -33.00 9.52 -42.21
CA ALA A 108 -33.68 8.38 -42.82
C ALA A 108 -32.74 7.61 -43.76
N SER A 109 -31.94 8.31 -44.58
CA SER A 109 -31.02 7.66 -45.54
C SER A 109 -29.97 6.79 -44.85
N LEU A 110 -29.41 7.25 -43.73
CA LEU A 110 -28.45 6.49 -42.93
C LEU A 110 -29.12 5.32 -42.22
N ILE A 111 -30.26 5.55 -41.58
CA ILE A 111 -31.04 4.51 -40.89
C ILE A 111 -31.41 3.39 -41.88
N GLU A 112 -31.89 3.72 -43.08
CA GLU A 112 -32.21 2.76 -44.13
C GLU A 112 -30.96 2.02 -44.63
N ALA A 113 -29.84 2.72 -44.84
CA ALA A 113 -28.60 2.08 -45.27
C ALA A 113 -28.07 1.09 -44.23
N VAL A 114 -28.24 1.39 -42.94
CA VAL A 114 -27.90 0.48 -41.84
C VAL A 114 -28.89 -0.69 -41.76
N HIS A 115 -30.18 -0.44 -41.96
CA HIS A 115 -31.21 -1.48 -42.06
C HIS A 115 -30.91 -2.49 -43.19
N ASP A 116 -30.48 -2.00 -44.35
CA ASP A 116 -30.06 -2.83 -45.48
C ASP A 116 -28.73 -3.58 -45.22
N ALA A 117 -27.95 -3.15 -44.23
CA ALA A 117 -26.66 -3.70 -43.85
C ALA A 117 -26.62 -4.08 -42.36
N PRO A 118 -27.41 -5.07 -41.90
CA PRO A 118 -27.67 -5.35 -40.48
C PRO A 118 -26.45 -5.84 -39.69
N ARG A 119 -25.30 -6.05 -40.34
CA ARG A 119 -24.02 -6.36 -39.68
C ARG A 119 -23.18 -5.09 -39.52
N THR A 120 -23.84 -4.00 -39.14
CA THR A 120 -23.24 -2.70 -38.87
C THR A 120 -23.21 -2.45 -37.36
N VAL A 121 -22.05 -2.06 -36.86
CA VAL A 121 -21.83 -1.63 -35.49
C VAL A 121 -21.68 -0.11 -35.49
N LEU A 122 -22.45 0.58 -34.65
CA LEU A 122 -22.39 2.03 -34.51
C LEU A 122 -21.79 2.36 -33.15
N GLY A 123 -20.68 3.09 -33.18
CA GLY A 123 -19.97 3.55 -32.01
C GLY A 123 -20.61 4.79 -31.38
N THR A 124 -20.66 4.83 -30.06
CA THR A 124 -21.01 6.03 -29.29
C THR A 124 -20.12 6.12 -28.04
N ARG A 125 -19.88 7.35 -27.57
CA ARG A 125 -19.24 7.58 -26.27
C ARG A 125 -20.26 7.68 -25.14
N GLU A 126 -21.52 7.95 -25.47
CA GLU A 126 -22.60 8.14 -24.52
C GLU A 126 -23.35 6.83 -24.28
N VAL A 127 -22.98 6.14 -23.21
CA VAL A 127 -23.66 4.94 -22.74
C VAL A 127 -24.16 5.18 -21.32
N SER A 128 -25.48 5.22 -21.15
CA SER A 128 -26.14 5.33 -19.84
C SER A 128 -25.84 4.12 -18.97
N ASP A 129 -25.97 4.24 -17.64
CA ASP A 129 -25.71 3.14 -16.69
C ASP A 129 -26.58 1.88 -16.92
N ASP A 130 -27.76 2.06 -17.52
CA ASP A 130 -28.68 0.98 -17.90
C ASP A 130 -28.36 0.34 -19.26
N GLY A 131 -27.32 0.82 -19.95
CA GLY A 131 -26.89 0.39 -21.27
C GLY A 131 -27.69 0.98 -22.42
N SER A 132 -28.55 1.96 -22.17
CA SER A 132 -29.18 2.75 -23.24
C SER A 132 -28.17 3.69 -23.91
N THR A 133 -28.37 3.94 -25.20
CA THR A 133 -27.53 4.83 -26.03
C THR A 133 -28.39 5.87 -26.73
N VAL A 134 -27.81 7.03 -27.04
CA VAL A 134 -28.49 8.13 -27.75
C VAL A 134 -28.35 8.06 -29.28
N LEU A 135 -27.86 6.94 -29.80
CA LEU A 135 -27.72 6.70 -31.25
C LEU A 135 -29.06 6.89 -31.95
N PHE A 136 -29.11 7.83 -32.90
CA PHE A 136 -30.32 8.26 -33.62
C PHE A 136 -31.40 8.98 -32.78
N GLY A 137 -31.08 9.46 -31.58
CA GLY A 137 -31.93 10.34 -30.80
C GLY A 137 -33.02 9.66 -29.95
N ASP A 138 -33.41 8.43 -30.26
CA ASP A 138 -34.24 7.55 -29.40
C ASP A 138 -34.04 6.05 -29.72
N GLY A 139 -34.56 5.18 -28.85
CA GLY A 139 -34.42 3.73 -29.00
C GLY A 139 -35.23 3.12 -30.16
N GLU A 140 -36.23 3.82 -30.72
CA GLU A 140 -37.06 3.29 -31.80
C GLU A 140 -36.33 3.31 -33.15
N ALA A 141 -35.66 4.41 -33.47
CA ALA A 141 -34.85 4.52 -34.68
C ALA A 141 -33.68 3.52 -34.70
N LEU A 142 -33.02 3.33 -33.55
CA LEU A 142 -31.98 2.31 -33.39
C LEU A 142 -32.55 0.89 -33.55
N ALA A 143 -33.71 0.59 -32.95
CA ALA A 143 -34.37 -0.71 -33.09
C ALA A 143 -34.78 -1.00 -34.54
N TYR A 144 -35.28 0.01 -35.26
CA TYR A 144 -35.63 -0.12 -36.68
C TYR A 144 -34.40 -0.34 -37.56
N SER A 145 -33.31 0.41 -37.33
CA SER A 145 -32.08 0.28 -38.13
C SER A 145 -31.43 -1.10 -38.00
N GLY A 146 -31.67 -1.83 -36.89
CA GLY A 146 -31.07 -3.14 -36.64
C GLY A 146 -29.56 -3.09 -36.41
N ALA A 147 -29.00 -1.90 -36.18
CA ALA A 147 -27.60 -1.71 -35.85
C ALA A 147 -27.25 -2.34 -34.50
N THR A 148 -26.02 -2.78 -34.35
CA THR A 148 -25.48 -3.12 -33.03
C THR A 148 -24.86 -1.87 -32.40
N PRO A 149 -25.40 -1.31 -31.30
CA PRO A 149 -24.75 -0.22 -30.60
C PRO A 149 -23.47 -0.72 -29.91
N ALA A 150 -22.45 0.11 -29.85
CA ALA A 150 -21.20 -0.22 -29.16
C ALA A 150 -20.51 1.00 -28.55
N ALA A 151 -19.80 0.78 -27.44
CA ALA A 151 -19.05 1.84 -26.78
C ALA A 151 -17.69 2.06 -27.46
N THR A 152 -17.33 3.31 -27.74
CA THR A 152 -16.00 3.68 -28.31
C THR A 152 -15.01 4.14 -27.24
N GLY A 153 -15.44 4.24 -25.98
CA GLY A 153 -14.57 4.54 -24.85
C GLY A 153 -13.42 3.54 -24.75
N LEU A 154 -12.19 4.05 -24.58
CA LEU A 154 -11.00 3.24 -24.38
C LEU A 154 -10.32 3.66 -23.08
N PRO A 155 -9.99 2.72 -22.18
CA PRO A 155 -9.38 3.04 -20.91
C PRO A 155 -7.96 3.59 -21.11
N ARG A 156 -7.68 4.74 -20.49
CA ARG A 156 -6.35 5.33 -20.46
C ARG A 156 -5.65 4.96 -19.16
N ASP A 157 -4.41 4.52 -19.28
CA ASP A 157 -3.56 4.26 -18.13
C ASP A 157 -3.16 5.59 -17.44
N GLY A 158 -2.62 5.51 -16.22
CA GLY A 158 -2.20 6.68 -15.44
C GLY A 158 -1.06 7.52 -16.03
N ASP A 159 -0.53 7.14 -17.20
CA ASP A 159 0.42 7.89 -18.02
C ASP A 159 -0.19 8.42 -19.33
N GLY A 160 -1.52 8.33 -19.48
CA GLY A 160 -2.28 8.83 -20.62
C GLY A 160 -2.24 7.94 -21.88
N ARG A 161 -1.48 6.84 -21.86
CA ARG A 161 -1.40 5.86 -22.95
C ARG A 161 -2.56 4.86 -22.89
N VAL A 162 -2.98 4.36 -24.04
CA VAL A 162 -3.97 3.28 -24.13
C VAL A 162 -3.24 1.96 -24.36
N ARG A 163 -3.42 1.01 -23.44
CA ARG A 163 -2.87 -0.36 -23.55
C ARG A 163 -3.94 -1.44 -23.49
N ARG A 164 -5.16 -1.06 -23.10
CA ARG A 164 -6.20 -1.99 -22.67
C ARG A 164 -7.52 -1.73 -23.36
N LEU A 165 -8.36 -2.75 -23.35
CA LEU A 165 -9.69 -2.77 -23.93
C LEU A 165 -10.69 -3.22 -22.88
N ASP A 166 -11.73 -2.41 -22.67
CA ASP A 166 -12.90 -2.84 -21.92
C ASP A 166 -13.74 -3.79 -22.77
N ILE A 167 -14.18 -4.90 -22.18
CA ILE A 167 -15.07 -5.83 -22.88
C ILE A 167 -16.47 -5.22 -23.04
N LYS A 168 -16.92 -4.50 -21.99
CA LYS A 168 -18.18 -3.78 -21.94
C LYS A 168 -18.04 -2.46 -21.19
N VAL A 169 -18.82 -1.47 -21.61
CA VAL A 169 -19.03 -0.20 -20.91
C VAL A 169 -20.52 -0.11 -20.61
N ASN A 170 -20.90 0.00 -19.33
CA ASN A 170 -22.30 0.09 -18.90
C ASN A 170 -23.24 -0.93 -19.59
N GLN A 171 -22.88 -2.21 -19.57
CA GLN A 171 -23.58 -3.34 -20.22
C GLN A 171 -23.48 -3.46 -21.76
N VAL A 172 -23.06 -2.41 -22.45
CA VAL A 172 -22.87 -2.38 -23.91
C VAL A 172 -21.49 -2.89 -24.26
N ASP A 173 -21.37 -3.74 -25.28
CA ASP A 173 -20.07 -4.20 -25.76
C ASP A 173 -19.23 -3.01 -26.28
N SER A 174 -17.92 -3.04 -26.09
CA SER A 174 -17.05 -2.07 -26.79
C SER A 174 -17.07 -2.31 -28.30
N LEU A 175 -16.73 -1.29 -29.09
CA LEU A 175 -16.75 -1.33 -30.56
C LEU A 175 -16.02 -2.55 -31.11
N ALA A 176 -14.84 -2.85 -30.55
CA ALA A 176 -14.04 -4.00 -30.95
C ALA A 176 -14.73 -5.33 -30.66
N ILE A 177 -15.33 -5.48 -29.48
CA ILE A 177 -16.01 -6.69 -29.06
C ILE A 177 -17.30 -6.91 -29.82
N ALA A 178 -18.10 -5.86 -30.03
CA ALA A 178 -19.31 -5.93 -30.85
C ALA A 178 -18.98 -6.38 -32.28
N ALA A 179 -17.94 -5.81 -32.88
CA ALA A 179 -17.51 -6.17 -34.22
C ALA A 179 -16.99 -7.62 -34.31
N ALA A 180 -16.13 -8.03 -33.37
CA ALA A 180 -15.63 -9.40 -33.29
C ALA A 180 -16.75 -10.41 -33.02
N ARG A 181 -17.71 -10.10 -32.14
CA ARG A 181 -18.85 -10.95 -31.80
C ARG A 181 -19.77 -11.17 -32.99
N LEU A 182 -20.08 -10.11 -33.74
CA LEU A 182 -20.86 -10.25 -34.97
C LEU A 182 -20.12 -11.17 -35.96
N LYS A 183 -18.80 -10.99 -36.13
CA LYS A 183 -17.97 -11.77 -37.05
C LYS A 183 -17.89 -13.25 -36.68
N LEU A 184 -17.60 -13.56 -35.43
CA LEU A 184 -17.37 -14.92 -34.93
C LEU A 184 -18.68 -15.67 -34.59
N GLY A 185 -19.76 -14.95 -34.29
CA GLY A 185 -21.05 -15.51 -33.93
C GLY A 185 -21.08 -16.14 -32.52
N ARG A 186 -22.01 -17.07 -32.29
CA ARG A 186 -22.28 -17.69 -30.96
C ARG A 186 -21.12 -18.52 -30.38
N ALA A 187 -20.08 -18.80 -31.17
CA ALA A 187 -18.90 -19.55 -30.74
C ALA A 187 -17.82 -18.65 -30.10
N ALA A 188 -17.99 -17.33 -30.13
CA ALA A 188 -17.02 -16.40 -29.57
C ALA A 188 -17.05 -16.42 -28.04
N HIS A 189 -15.90 -16.72 -27.42
CA HIS A 189 -15.70 -16.58 -25.99
C HIS A 189 -14.89 -15.30 -25.77
N PHE A 190 -15.40 -14.40 -24.93
CA PHE A 190 -14.70 -13.18 -24.53
C PHE A 190 -14.53 -13.23 -23.01
N PRO A 191 -13.41 -12.75 -22.47
CA PRO A 191 -13.22 -12.62 -21.03
C PRO A 191 -14.38 -11.83 -20.39
N GLU A 192 -14.78 -12.21 -19.18
CA GLU A 192 -15.78 -11.45 -18.41
C GLU A 192 -15.16 -10.22 -17.71
N ALA A 193 -13.83 -10.22 -17.54
CA ALA A 193 -13.09 -9.11 -16.95
C ALA A 193 -12.95 -7.96 -17.96
N GLY A 194 -13.22 -6.73 -17.53
CA GLY A 194 -13.19 -5.55 -18.39
C GLY A 194 -11.85 -4.80 -18.40
N ASP A 195 -10.71 -5.47 -18.54
CA ASP A 195 -9.39 -4.80 -18.50
C ASP A 195 -8.28 -5.54 -19.29
N GLU A 196 -8.63 -6.08 -20.47
CA GLU A 196 -7.74 -6.95 -21.25
C GLU A 196 -6.69 -6.16 -22.04
N LEU A 197 -5.49 -6.71 -22.21
CA LEU A 197 -4.40 -6.07 -22.97
C LEU A 197 -4.67 -6.12 -24.48
N ILE A 198 -4.44 -4.99 -25.15
CA ILE A 198 -4.46 -4.92 -26.62
C ILE A 198 -3.12 -5.42 -27.15
N ASP A 199 -3.17 -6.37 -28.09
CA ASP A 199 -1.98 -6.84 -28.78
C ASP A 199 -1.68 -5.97 -30.00
N PHE A 200 -0.91 -4.91 -29.78
CA PHE A 200 -0.50 -3.99 -30.84
C PHE A 200 0.38 -4.69 -31.87
N ARG A 201 -0.08 -4.70 -33.12
CA ARG A 201 0.64 -5.29 -34.24
C ARG A 201 1.89 -4.50 -34.63
N GLY A 202 1.82 -3.18 -34.57
CA GLY A 202 2.92 -2.31 -34.94
C GLY A 202 2.65 -0.83 -34.62
N PRO A 203 3.49 0.08 -35.11
CA PRO A 203 3.30 1.53 -34.95
C PRO A 203 2.10 2.06 -35.76
N ALA A 204 1.82 3.35 -35.66
CA ALA A 204 0.78 3.98 -36.48
C ALA A 204 1.05 3.79 -37.98
N GLY A 205 0.01 3.45 -38.74
CA GLY A 205 0.09 3.10 -40.16
C GLY A 205 0.29 1.61 -40.46
N THR A 206 0.31 0.72 -39.45
CA THR A 206 0.44 -0.73 -39.67
C THR A 206 -0.78 -1.29 -40.42
N PHE A 207 -1.99 -0.81 -40.13
CA PHE A 207 -3.18 -1.26 -40.85
C PHE A 207 -3.30 -0.60 -42.23
N ALA A 208 -3.80 -1.32 -43.22
CA ALA A 208 -4.03 -0.75 -44.55
C ALA A 208 -5.14 0.31 -44.47
N HIS A 209 -4.80 1.55 -44.83
CA HIS A 209 -5.72 2.69 -44.86
C HIS A 209 -6.32 2.84 -46.26
N VAL A 210 -7.65 2.91 -46.32
CA VAL A 210 -8.39 3.22 -47.54
C VAL A 210 -9.17 4.50 -47.31
N SER A 211 -8.99 5.53 -48.14
CA SER A 211 -9.72 6.80 -47.98
C SER A 211 -11.23 6.59 -48.10
N PHE A 212 -12.00 7.20 -47.20
CA PHE A 212 -13.47 7.20 -47.24
C PHE A 212 -13.99 7.73 -48.57
N ALA A 213 -13.39 8.81 -49.10
CA ALA A 213 -13.73 9.35 -50.42
C ALA A 213 -13.51 8.35 -51.56
N ASP A 214 -12.49 7.49 -51.49
CA ASP A 214 -12.27 6.45 -52.52
C ASP A 214 -13.31 5.35 -52.45
N VAL A 215 -13.75 4.96 -51.25
CA VAL A 215 -14.86 4.04 -51.07
C VAL A 215 -16.16 4.64 -51.59
N GLU A 216 -16.42 5.91 -51.24
CA GLU A 216 -17.57 6.68 -51.71
C GLU A 216 -17.58 6.84 -53.23
N ALA A 217 -16.44 7.07 -53.87
CA ALA A 217 -16.30 7.13 -55.31
C ALA A 217 -16.40 5.74 -55.97
N GLY A 218 -15.99 4.67 -55.28
CA GLY A 218 -16.04 3.28 -55.76
C GLY A 218 -14.83 2.90 -56.59
N THR A 219 -13.72 3.58 -56.35
CA THR A 219 -12.43 3.33 -56.99
C THR A 219 -11.70 2.15 -56.35
N VAL A 220 -12.14 1.70 -55.17
CA VAL A 220 -11.52 0.62 -54.41
C VAL A 220 -12.08 -0.75 -54.82
N PRO A 221 -11.23 -1.75 -55.13
CA PRO A 221 -11.67 -3.10 -55.46
C PRO A 221 -12.46 -3.78 -54.34
N ALA A 222 -13.53 -4.50 -54.68
CA ALA A 222 -14.34 -5.24 -53.69
C ALA A 222 -13.55 -6.32 -52.92
N SER A 223 -12.48 -6.86 -53.52
CA SER A 223 -11.58 -7.82 -52.86
C SER A 223 -10.89 -7.24 -51.62
N THR A 224 -10.77 -5.92 -51.52
CA THR A 224 -10.20 -5.25 -50.35
C THR A 224 -11.05 -5.48 -49.11
N PHE A 225 -12.38 -5.51 -49.24
CA PHE A 225 -13.32 -5.59 -48.11
C PHE A 225 -13.93 -6.97 -47.91
N ARG A 226 -13.92 -7.82 -48.94
CA ARG A 226 -14.62 -9.11 -48.95
C ARG A 226 -14.20 -9.99 -47.78
N GLY A 227 -15.15 -10.32 -46.92
CA GLY A 227 -14.95 -11.21 -45.77
C GLY A 227 -14.16 -10.58 -44.62
N LYS A 228 -13.87 -9.28 -44.64
CA LYS A 228 -13.12 -8.57 -43.59
C LYS A 228 -14.04 -7.73 -42.70
N ILE A 229 -13.57 -7.38 -41.51
CA ILE A 229 -14.18 -6.33 -40.69
C ILE A 229 -13.64 -5.00 -41.20
N VAL A 230 -14.53 -4.05 -41.44
CA VAL A 230 -14.17 -2.71 -41.92
C VAL A 230 -14.42 -1.72 -40.79
N VAL A 231 -13.37 -1.12 -40.25
CA VAL A 231 -13.46 -0.04 -39.26
C VAL A 231 -13.50 1.29 -40.02
N VAL A 232 -14.44 2.17 -39.71
CA VAL A 232 -14.63 3.46 -40.39
C VAL A 232 -14.55 4.58 -39.36
N GLY A 233 -13.70 5.58 -39.55
CA GLY A 233 -13.61 6.70 -38.61
C GLY A 233 -12.61 7.79 -38.99
N PRO A 234 -12.53 8.87 -38.19
CA PRO A 234 -11.64 10.02 -38.42
C PRO A 234 -10.16 9.67 -38.20
N THR A 235 -9.33 9.95 -39.20
CA THR A 235 -7.86 9.77 -39.10
C THR A 235 -7.08 11.00 -39.54
N ALA A 236 -7.74 11.99 -40.15
CA ALA A 236 -7.13 13.27 -40.47
C ALA A 236 -6.64 13.97 -39.20
N ALA A 237 -5.38 14.41 -39.18
CA ALA A 237 -4.76 14.99 -37.98
C ALA A 237 -5.53 16.22 -37.44
N ARG A 238 -6.22 16.95 -38.32
CA ARG A 238 -7.03 18.12 -38.00
C ARG A 238 -8.37 17.82 -37.32
N LEU A 239 -8.85 16.57 -37.37
CA LEU A 239 -10.08 16.16 -36.68
C LEU A 239 -9.82 15.72 -35.22
N GLY A 240 -8.58 15.82 -34.74
CA GLY A 240 -8.20 15.34 -33.41
C GLY A 240 -8.23 13.81 -33.30
N GLY A 241 -8.43 13.29 -32.08
CA GLY A 241 -8.63 11.84 -31.86
C GLY A 241 -7.38 10.95 -31.98
N THR A 242 -6.17 11.49 -31.80
CA THR A 242 -4.95 10.66 -31.69
C THR A 242 -4.59 10.38 -30.24
N VAL A 243 -4.19 9.15 -29.93
CA VAL A 243 -3.77 8.73 -28.59
C VAL A 243 -2.39 8.09 -28.60
N ALA A 244 -1.69 8.18 -27.48
CA ALA A 244 -0.42 7.50 -27.31
C ALA A 244 -0.65 6.02 -26.95
N THR A 245 0.16 5.13 -27.52
CA THR A 245 0.10 3.68 -27.33
C THR A 245 1.52 3.14 -27.06
N PRO A 246 1.69 1.86 -26.69
CA PRO A 246 3.01 1.25 -26.55
C PRO A 246 3.90 1.37 -27.79
N THR A 247 3.31 1.44 -28.99
CA THR A 247 4.01 1.39 -30.27
C THR A 247 4.07 2.73 -31.02
N ALA A 248 3.29 3.73 -30.60
CA ALA A 248 3.28 5.05 -31.24
C ALA A 248 2.87 6.16 -30.26
N ASP A 249 3.54 7.32 -30.33
CA ASP A 249 3.15 8.48 -29.52
C ASP A 249 1.84 9.12 -30.00
N ARG A 250 1.47 8.90 -31.27
CA ARG A 250 0.22 9.36 -31.86
C ARG A 250 -0.33 8.30 -32.82
N MET A 251 -1.38 7.61 -32.39
CA MET A 251 -2.15 6.65 -33.19
C MET A 251 -3.59 7.14 -33.29
N ALA A 252 -4.20 7.08 -34.48
CA ALA A 252 -5.61 7.45 -34.64
C ALA A 252 -6.50 6.42 -33.93
N GLU A 253 -7.55 6.88 -33.25
CA GLU A 253 -8.51 6.01 -32.54
C GLU A 253 -9.11 4.89 -33.42
N PRO A 254 -9.47 5.11 -34.69
CA PRO A 254 -9.92 4.03 -35.56
C PRO A 254 -8.88 2.93 -35.81
N GLU A 255 -7.58 3.28 -35.84
CA GLU A 255 -6.49 2.31 -35.97
C GLU A 255 -6.26 1.53 -34.67
N LEU A 256 -6.44 2.20 -33.53
CA LEU A 256 -6.45 1.54 -32.22
C LEU A 256 -7.62 0.56 -32.10
N HIS A 257 -8.82 0.93 -32.55
CA HIS A 257 -9.95 0.02 -32.65
C HIS A 257 -9.68 -1.16 -33.59
N ALA A 258 -8.98 -0.94 -34.71
CA ALA A 258 -8.55 -2.04 -35.59
C ALA A 258 -7.61 -3.02 -34.87
N SER A 259 -6.68 -2.51 -34.05
CA SER A 259 -5.80 -3.33 -33.19
C SER A 259 -6.58 -4.11 -32.14
N ALA A 260 -7.55 -3.48 -31.50
CA ALA A 260 -8.44 -4.11 -30.52
C ALA A 260 -9.32 -5.19 -31.15
N VAL A 261 -9.89 -4.95 -32.34
CA VAL A 261 -10.64 -5.97 -33.11
C VAL A 261 -9.75 -7.16 -33.44
N ALA A 262 -8.52 -6.91 -33.91
CA ALA A 262 -7.56 -7.99 -34.20
C ALA A 262 -7.24 -8.82 -32.96
N THR A 263 -7.06 -8.16 -31.81
CA THR A 263 -6.85 -8.81 -30.50
C THR A 263 -8.02 -9.73 -30.14
N ALA A 264 -9.24 -9.24 -30.30
CA ALA A 264 -10.47 -9.99 -29.99
C ALA A 264 -10.71 -11.17 -30.97
N LEU A 265 -10.33 -11.04 -32.24
CA LEU A 265 -10.43 -12.11 -33.23
C LEU A 265 -9.46 -13.28 -32.96
N GLU A 266 -8.38 -13.03 -32.23
CA GLU A 266 -7.34 -14.01 -31.91
C GLU A 266 -7.40 -14.54 -30.48
N ASP A 267 -8.54 -14.35 -29.79
CA ASP A 267 -8.76 -14.83 -28.42
C ASP A 267 -7.73 -14.27 -27.41
N PHE A 268 -7.44 -12.96 -27.49
CA PHE A 268 -6.58 -12.23 -26.54
C PHE A 268 -5.21 -12.91 -26.37
N PRO A 269 -4.32 -12.76 -27.37
CA PRO A 269 -3.03 -13.47 -27.40
C PRO A 269 -2.07 -13.02 -26.28
N LEU A 270 -2.25 -11.84 -25.70
CA LEU A 270 -1.49 -11.36 -24.54
C LEU A 270 -2.32 -11.52 -23.26
N ARG A 271 -1.83 -12.34 -22.33
CA ARG A 271 -2.48 -12.60 -21.04
C ARG A 271 -1.53 -12.32 -19.88
N THR A 272 -2.02 -11.69 -18.84
CA THR A 272 -1.26 -11.50 -17.60
C THR A 272 -1.04 -12.83 -16.90
N ALA A 273 0.16 -13.05 -16.38
CA ALA A 273 0.46 -14.24 -15.61
C ALA A 273 -0.41 -14.28 -14.33
N PRO A 274 -0.76 -15.48 -13.83
CA PRO A 274 -1.42 -15.61 -12.54
C PRO A 274 -0.58 -15.00 -11.41
N TRP A 275 -1.23 -14.39 -10.42
CA TRP A 275 -0.57 -13.69 -9.31
C TRP A 275 0.52 -14.50 -8.58
N TRP A 276 0.39 -15.83 -8.54
CA TRP A 276 1.35 -16.70 -7.88
C TRP A 276 2.70 -16.77 -8.62
N VAL A 277 2.72 -16.52 -9.94
CA VAL A 277 3.95 -16.44 -10.75
C VAL A 277 4.76 -15.21 -10.34
N ASP A 278 4.09 -14.08 -10.13
CA ASP A 278 4.73 -12.86 -9.68
C ASP A 278 5.23 -13.01 -8.23
N ALA A 279 4.41 -13.61 -7.35
CA ALA A 279 4.80 -13.94 -5.98
C ALA A 279 6.05 -14.84 -5.93
N LEU A 280 6.10 -15.87 -6.77
CA LEU A 280 7.25 -16.76 -6.87
C LEU A 280 8.49 -16.02 -7.39
N SER A 281 8.33 -15.14 -8.38
CA SER A 281 9.40 -14.32 -8.93
C SER A 281 10.00 -13.38 -7.89
N ILE A 282 9.16 -12.73 -7.08
CA ILE A 282 9.58 -11.87 -5.95
C ILE A 282 10.39 -12.68 -4.94
N LEU A 283 9.87 -13.83 -4.50
CA LEU A 283 10.53 -14.68 -3.53
C LEU A 283 11.89 -15.19 -4.04
N LEU A 284 11.94 -15.61 -5.31
CA LEU A 284 13.16 -16.08 -5.95
C LEU A 284 14.21 -14.96 -6.00
N MET A 285 13.82 -13.77 -6.45
CA MET A 285 14.74 -12.63 -6.55
C MET A 285 15.18 -12.06 -5.20
N ALA A 286 14.30 -12.05 -4.20
CA ALA A 286 14.63 -11.66 -2.82
C ALA A 286 15.62 -12.63 -2.16
N GLY A 287 15.47 -13.93 -2.43
CA GLY A 287 16.26 -14.99 -1.80
C GLY A 287 17.62 -15.25 -2.47
N LEU A 288 17.72 -15.07 -3.79
CA LEU A 288 18.87 -15.52 -4.59
C LEU A 288 20.20 -14.98 -4.05
N THR A 289 20.30 -13.67 -3.84
CA THR A 289 21.50 -13.00 -3.32
C THR A 289 21.88 -13.44 -1.89
N PRO A 290 21.00 -13.35 -0.87
CA PRO A 290 21.35 -13.72 0.49
C PRO A 290 21.64 -15.23 0.66
N PHE A 291 20.94 -16.12 -0.05
CA PHE A 291 21.21 -17.56 0.02
C PHE A 291 22.52 -17.94 -0.68
N ALA A 292 22.83 -17.34 -1.83
CA ALA A 292 24.13 -17.53 -2.47
C ALA A 292 25.27 -16.94 -1.62
N ALA A 293 25.06 -15.78 -1.00
CA ALA A 293 26.03 -15.17 -0.08
C ALA A 293 26.29 -16.04 1.16
N ARG A 294 25.26 -16.72 1.67
CA ARG A 294 25.39 -17.69 2.76
C ARG A 294 26.31 -18.85 2.39
N ARG A 295 26.26 -19.34 1.14
CA ARG A 295 26.99 -20.54 0.69
C ARG A 295 28.39 -20.23 0.18
N TRP A 296 28.58 -19.08 -0.46
CA TRP A 296 29.80 -18.74 -1.22
C TRP A 296 30.44 -17.39 -0.87
N GLY A 297 29.86 -16.64 0.07
CA GLY A 297 30.33 -15.31 0.49
C GLY A 297 29.66 -14.17 -0.27
N ALA A 298 29.68 -12.96 0.31
CA ALA A 298 28.91 -11.80 -0.17
C ALA A 298 29.16 -11.46 -1.64
N LEU A 299 30.42 -11.41 -2.08
CA LEU A 299 30.77 -11.05 -3.47
C LEU A 299 30.15 -12.01 -4.50
N ARG A 300 30.30 -13.33 -4.26
CA ARG A 300 29.72 -14.35 -5.14
C ARG A 300 28.19 -14.40 -5.05
N GLY A 301 27.63 -14.04 -3.89
CA GLY A 301 26.19 -13.89 -3.72
C GLY A 301 25.61 -12.78 -4.57
N VAL A 302 26.26 -11.61 -4.58
CA VAL A 302 25.89 -10.49 -5.46
C VAL A 302 26.03 -10.89 -6.93
N SER A 303 27.14 -11.53 -7.32
CA SER A 303 27.31 -12.01 -8.71
C SER A 303 26.21 -12.98 -9.13
N ALA A 304 25.82 -13.93 -8.26
CA ALA A 304 24.74 -14.88 -8.55
C ALA A 304 23.40 -14.18 -8.72
N GLY A 305 23.10 -13.19 -7.87
CA GLY A 305 21.88 -12.41 -8.03
C GLY A 305 21.86 -11.59 -9.32
N VAL A 306 22.99 -10.98 -9.73
CA VAL A 306 23.07 -10.23 -11.01
C VAL A 306 22.81 -11.15 -12.20
N VAL A 307 23.39 -12.36 -12.20
CA VAL A 307 23.10 -13.35 -13.24
C VAL A 307 21.62 -13.74 -13.24
N GLY A 308 21.02 -13.97 -12.06
CA GLY A 308 19.59 -14.25 -11.95
C GLY A 308 18.71 -13.12 -12.46
N LEU A 309 19.09 -11.86 -12.20
CA LEU A 309 18.41 -10.66 -12.70
C LEU A 309 18.38 -10.65 -14.24
N VAL A 310 19.52 -10.87 -14.87
CA VAL A 310 19.65 -10.90 -16.34
C VAL A 310 18.81 -12.04 -16.93
N LEU A 311 18.90 -13.23 -16.34
CA LEU A 311 18.09 -14.38 -16.77
C LEU A 311 16.58 -14.10 -16.62
N TYR A 312 16.18 -13.40 -15.56
CA TYR A 312 14.79 -13.02 -15.34
C TYR A 312 14.27 -12.04 -16.40
N VAL A 313 15.04 -11.00 -16.74
CA VAL A 313 14.70 -10.05 -17.81
C VAL A 313 14.55 -10.76 -19.15
N VAL A 314 15.49 -11.65 -19.49
CA VAL A 314 15.43 -12.43 -20.74
C VAL A 314 14.20 -13.35 -20.75
N ALA A 315 13.93 -14.05 -19.64
CA ALA A 315 12.76 -14.91 -19.52
C ALA A 315 11.46 -14.11 -19.66
N ALA A 316 11.37 -12.92 -19.07
CA ALA A 316 10.20 -12.05 -19.18
C ALA A 316 9.94 -11.61 -20.63
N GLN A 317 10.97 -11.31 -21.42
CA GLN A 317 10.82 -10.99 -22.85
C GLN A 317 10.38 -12.21 -23.67
N LEU A 318 10.95 -13.39 -23.41
CA LEU A 318 10.57 -14.62 -24.12
C LEU A 318 9.12 -15.01 -23.81
N LEU A 319 8.69 -14.88 -22.56
CA LEU A 319 7.31 -15.11 -22.15
C LEU A 319 6.36 -14.11 -22.81
N PHE A 320 6.74 -12.84 -22.90
CA PHE A 320 5.94 -11.82 -23.60
C PHE A 320 5.76 -12.17 -25.08
N GLY A 321 6.82 -12.61 -25.77
CA GLY A 321 6.72 -13.10 -27.15
C GLY A 321 5.86 -14.36 -27.31
N ALA A 322 5.69 -15.13 -26.24
CA ALA A 322 4.83 -16.31 -26.19
C ALA A 322 3.39 -16.02 -25.69
N GLY A 323 3.04 -14.74 -25.47
CA GLY A 323 1.70 -14.34 -25.05
C GLY A 323 1.48 -14.19 -23.54
N VAL A 324 2.53 -14.27 -22.72
CA VAL A 324 2.43 -14.20 -21.26
C VAL A 324 3.16 -12.98 -20.70
N VAL A 325 2.41 -12.11 -20.02
CA VAL A 325 2.94 -10.89 -19.39
C VAL A 325 3.21 -11.15 -17.90
N VAL A 326 4.48 -11.20 -17.51
CA VAL A 326 4.92 -11.29 -16.11
C VAL A 326 5.32 -9.92 -15.57
N ALA A 327 5.16 -9.70 -14.25
CA ALA A 327 5.50 -8.45 -13.59
C ALA A 327 7.03 -8.28 -13.46
N MET A 328 7.61 -7.28 -14.10
CA MET A 328 9.05 -7.02 -14.04
C MET A 328 9.47 -6.29 -12.76
N VAL A 329 8.75 -5.25 -12.37
CA VAL A 329 9.27 -4.26 -11.42
C VAL A 329 9.37 -4.80 -9.98
N PRO A 330 8.35 -5.46 -9.40
CA PRO A 330 8.42 -5.92 -8.01
C PRO A 330 9.56 -6.93 -7.74
N PRO A 331 9.81 -7.95 -8.60
CA PRO A 331 10.98 -8.83 -8.47
C PRO A 331 12.32 -8.09 -8.60
N LEU A 332 12.43 -7.10 -9.49
CA LEU A 332 13.65 -6.29 -9.63
C LEU A 332 13.93 -5.47 -8.36
N VAL A 333 12.90 -4.86 -7.77
CA VAL A 333 13.04 -4.11 -6.51
C VAL A 333 13.46 -5.05 -5.37
N ALA A 334 12.83 -6.23 -5.27
CA ALA A 334 13.23 -7.24 -4.28
C ALA A 334 14.72 -7.62 -4.45
N ALA A 335 15.18 -7.81 -5.69
CA ALA A 335 16.58 -8.08 -5.98
C ALA A 335 17.50 -6.93 -5.54
N LEU A 336 17.14 -5.68 -5.85
CA LEU A 336 17.91 -4.49 -5.49
C LEU A 336 18.05 -4.33 -3.97
N VAL A 337 16.95 -4.52 -3.22
CA VAL A 337 16.97 -4.51 -1.75
C VAL A 337 17.89 -5.63 -1.22
N ALA A 338 17.78 -6.83 -1.79
CA ALA A 338 18.64 -7.95 -1.44
C ALA A 338 20.12 -7.65 -1.74
N PHE A 339 20.44 -7.03 -2.87
CA PHE A 339 21.81 -6.60 -3.22
C PHE A 339 22.38 -5.58 -2.26
N ALA A 340 21.59 -4.58 -1.86
CA ALA A 340 22.04 -3.51 -0.98
C ALA A 340 22.30 -4.02 0.45
N LEU A 341 21.40 -4.85 0.97
CA LEU A 341 21.44 -5.28 2.38
C LEU A 341 22.37 -6.48 2.62
N THR A 342 22.58 -7.33 1.62
CA THR A 342 23.38 -8.56 1.79
C THR A 342 24.84 -8.27 2.19
N PRO A 343 25.58 -7.32 1.57
CA PRO A 343 26.92 -6.96 1.99
C PRO A 343 26.98 -6.39 3.40
N VAL A 344 25.99 -5.58 3.80
CA VAL A 344 25.89 -4.97 5.14
C VAL A 344 25.66 -6.04 6.19
N ALA A 345 24.67 -6.91 5.98
CA ALA A 345 24.37 -8.04 6.87
C ALA A 345 25.51 -9.07 6.92
N ALA A 346 26.33 -9.16 5.86
CA ALA A 346 27.53 -9.97 5.82
C ALA A 346 28.77 -9.29 6.43
N SER A 347 28.74 -7.96 6.62
CA SER A 347 29.85 -7.17 7.17
C SER A 347 29.84 -7.15 8.70
N ARG A 348 31.02 -7.11 9.32
CA ARG A 348 31.15 -6.87 10.78
C ARG A 348 31.09 -5.37 11.02
N VAL A 349 30.18 -4.91 11.90
CA VAL A 349 30.07 -3.48 12.26
C VAL A 349 31.41 -2.96 12.83
N PRO A 350 31.93 -1.81 12.37
CA PRO A 350 33.17 -1.22 12.90
C PRO A 350 33.07 -0.84 14.38
N VAL A 351 34.13 -1.08 15.16
CA VAL A 351 34.19 -0.88 16.63
C VAL A 351 33.80 0.55 17.06
N ALA A 352 34.21 1.57 16.31
CA ALA A 352 33.92 2.98 16.63
C ALA A 352 32.42 3.34 16.60
N VAL A 353 31.64 2.71 15.70
CA VAL A 353 30.18 2.89 15.63
C VAL A 353 29.50 2.08 16.74
N GLY A 354 30.07 0.91 17.10
CA GLY A 354 29.59 0.07 18.19
C GLY A 354 29.64 0.75 19.57
N ASP A 355 30.66 1.57 19.83
CA ASP A 355 30.81 2.29 21.10
C ASP A 355 29.87 3.50 21.22
N LEU A 356 29.62 4.20 20.11
CA LEU A 356 28.62 5.28 20.06
C LEU A 356 27.21 4.75 20.33
N MET A 357 26.86 3.60 19.74
CA MET A 357 25.55 2.96 19.89
C MET A 357 25.32 2.42 21.31
N GLU A 358 26.38 1.98 21.99
CA GLU A 358 26.31 1.49 23.38
C GLU A 358 26.02 2.63 24.38
N ARG A 359 26.44 3.86 24.07
CA ARG A 359 26.16 5.08 24.85
C ARG A 359 24.74 5.63 24.65
N LEU A 360 24.06 5.26 23.57
CA LEU A 360 22.75 5.83 23.21
C LEU A 360 21.54 5.04 23.71
N GLY A 361 21.68 3.75 24.03
CA GLY A 361 20.56 2.89 24.44
C GLY A 361 20.03 3.08 25.89
N PRO A 362 18.88 2.49 26.23
CA PRO A 362 18.14 2.79 27.46
C PRO A 362 18.91 2.42 28.74
N PRO A 363 18.88 3.28 29.79
CA PRO A 363 19.74 3.18 30.97
C PRO A 363 19.70 1.84 31.72
N GLN A 364 18.61 1.10 31.62
CA GLN A 364 18.34 -0.10 32.41
C GLN A 364 18.66 -1.41 31.68
N ALA A 365 18.95 -1.37 30.37
CA ALA A 365 19.23 -2.57 29.58
C ALA A 365 20.73 -2.92 29.52
N ASN A 366 21.05 -4.21 29.40
CA ASN A 366 22.41 -4.69 29.25
C ASN A 366 23.07 -4.15 27.96
N ALA A 367 24.39 -3.96 27.98
CA ALA A 367 25.17 -3.31 26.91
C ALA A 367 24.95 -3.93 25.52
N ARG A 368 24.78 -5.26 25.47
CA ARG A 368 24.45 -6.01 24.26
C ARG A 368 23.06 -5.67 23.71
N THR A 369 22.03 -5.59 24.57
CA THR A 369 20.68 -5.19 24.16
C THR A 369 20.66 -3.75 23.68
N ARG A 370 21.36 -2.84 24.37
CA ARG A 370 21.48 -1.44 23.93
C ARG A 370 22.06 -1.32 22.53
N ARG A 371 23.16 -2.04 22.26
CA ARG A 371 23.78 -2.06 20.93
C ARG A 371 22.81 -2.59 19.87
N ILE A 372 22.16 -3.72 20.12
CA ILE A 372 21.19 -4.32 19.18
C ILE A 372 20.03 -3.36 18.90
N LEU A 373 19.40 -2.83 19.95
CA LEU A 373 18.28 -1.90 19.86
C LEU A 373 18.69 -0.65 19.05
N ALA A 374 19.80 -0.01 19.41
CA ALA A 374 20.26 1.22 18.76
C ALA A 374 20.61 1.00 17.28
N THR A 375 21.33 -0.08 16.95
CA THR A 375 21.64 -0.41 15.55
C THR A 375 20.39 -0.74 14.73
N THR A 376 19.42 -1.42 15.34
CA THR A 376 18.20 -1.86 14.64
C THR A 376 17.25 -0.68 14.41
N LEU A 377 17.06 0.20 15.40
CA LEU A 377 16.22 1.40 15.27
C LEU A 377 16.81 2.40 14.27
N MET A 378 18.10 2.72 14.40
CA MET A 378 18.75 3.67 13.49
C MET A 378 18.89 3.11 12.06
N GLY A 379 19.24 1.83 11.92
CA GLY A 379 19.32 1.17 10.62
C GLY A 379 17.95 1.11 9.92
N SER A 380 16.90 0.74 10.65
CA SER A 380 15.54 0.70 10.10
C SER A 380 15.00 2.10 9.79
N GLY A 381 15.28 3.10 10.64
CA GLY A 381 14.90 4.49 10.39
C GLY A 381 15.56 5.06 9.14
N ALA A 382 16.86 4.84 8.95
CA ALA A 382 17.58 5.24 7.74
C ALA A 382 17.04 4.52 6.49
N PHE A 383 16.69 3.23 6.62
CA PHE A 383 16.06 2.47 5.56
C PHE A 383 14.69 3.04 5.17
N ILE A 384 13.81 3.32 6.15
CA ILE A 384 12.51 3.95 5.91
C ILE A 384 12.68 5.25 5.14
N VAL A 385 13.56 6.14 5.59
CA VAL A 385 13.82 7.41 4.92
C VAL A 385 14.29 7.18 3.50
N ALA A 386 15.29 6.31 3.28
CA ALA A 386 15.78 6.01 1.93
C ALA A 386 14.69 5.43 1.02
N THR A 387 13.86 4.52 1.52
CA THR A 387 12.75 3.93 0.77
C THR A 387 11.69 4.97 0.43
N VAL A 388 11.29 5.82 1.39
CA VAL A 388 10.29 6.87 1.15
C VAL A 388 10.82 7.93 0.19
N LEU A 389 12.10 8.29 0.27
CA LEU A 389 12.72 9.20 -0.70
C LEU A 389 12.79 8.58 -2.10
N LEU A 390 13.05 7.26 -2.20
CA LEU A 390 12.99 6.55 -3.47
C LEU A 390 11.56 6.57 -4.05
N LEU A 391 10.55 6.32 -3.22
CA LEU A 391 9.14 6.42 -3.61
C LEU A 391 8.73 7.82 -4.05
N GLN A 392 9.32 8.83 -3.41
CA GLN A 392 9.12 10.23 -3.79
C GLN A 392 9.71 10.52 -5.17
N SER A 393 10.88 9.95 -5.51
CA SER A 393 11.49 10.15 -6.82
C SER A 393 10.70 9.55 -8.00
N THR A 394 9.71 8.71 -7.72
CA THR A 394 8.86 8.08 -8.74
C THR A 394 7.43 8.61 -8.77
N ASP A 395 7.12 9.64 -7.95
CA ASP A 395 5.76 10.18 -7.78
C ASP A 395 4.70 9.12 -7.42
N ALA A 396 5.13 8.02 -6.76
CA ALA A 396 4.28 6.85 -6.50
C ALA A 396 3.01 7.17 -5.68
N LEU A 397 3.03 8.26 -4.92
CA LEU A 397 1.93 8.69 -4.05
C LEU A 397 1.22 9.93 -4.54
N GLU A 398 1.43 10.35 -5.79
CA GLU A 398 0.85 11.57 -6.35
C GLU A 398 -0.67 11.60 -6.18
N ARG A 399 -1.39 10.52 -6.51
CA ARG A 399 -2.85 10.42 -6.28
C ARG A 399 -3.24 10.59 -4.82
N PHE A 400 -2.46 10.03 -3.89
CA PHE A 400 -2.72 10.16 -2.47
C PHE A 400 -2.44 11.59 -1.98
N GLU A 401 -1.40 12.25 -2.52
CA GLU A 401 -1.09 13.65 -2.23
C GLU A 401 -2.21 14.57 -2.72
N LEU A 402 -2.69 14.38 -3.95
CA LEU A 402 -3.82 15.11 -4.54
C LEU A 402 -5.11 14.91 -3.73
N SER A 403 -5.33 13.70 -3.20
CA SER A 403 -6.43 13.44 -2.27
C SER A 403 -6.32 14.27 -1.00
N THR A 404 -5.10 14.47 -0.47
CA THR A 404 -4.89 15.36 0.68
C THR A 404 -5.19 16.81 0.33
N VAL A 405 -4.86 17.27 -0.88
CA VAL A 405 -5.20 18.63 -1.34
C VAL A 405 -6.72 18.82 -1.36
N ASN A 406 -7.48 17.86 -1.90
CA ASN A 406 -8.95 17.91 -1.86
C ASN A 406 -9.45 18.08 -0.41
N LYS A 407 -8.87 17.35 0.55
CA LYS A 407 -9.23 17.46 1.97
C LYS A 407 -8.92 18.82 2.58
N ARG A 408 -7.90 19.54 2.08
CA ARG A 408 -7.58 20.90 2.55
C ARG A 408 -8.62 21.91 2.06
N PHE A 409 -9.10 21.77 0.82
CA PHE A 409 -10.23 22.54 0.30
C PHE A 409 -11.52 22.22 1.07
N ASP A 410 -11.82 20.94 1.33
CA ASP A 410 -12.97 20.53 2.17
C ASP A 410 -12.92 21.19 3.56
N ALA A 411 -11.73 21.19 4.19
CA ALA A 411 -11.53 21.76 5.52
C ALA A 411 -11.61 23.31 5.53
N ARG A 412 -11.13 23.97 4.47
CA ARG A 412 -11.23 25.43 4.30
C ARG A 412 -12.69 25.88 4.12
N GLY A 413 -13.50 25.07 3.43
CA GLY A 413 -14.89 25.41 3.11
C GLY A 413 -15.02 26.43 1.97
N SER A 414 -16.19 27.06 1.85
CA SER A 414 -16.49 28.06 0.82
C SER A 414 -16.09 29.47 1.27
N ALA A 415 -15.38 30.19 0.41
CA ALA A 415 -15.02 31.60 0.56
C ALA A 415 -16.13 32.56 0.08
N GLY A 416 -17.19 32.04 -0.54
CA GLY A 416 -18.26 32.84 -1.17
C GLY A 416 -17.99 33.14 -2.66
N PRO A 417 -18.97 33.76 -3.37
CA PRO A 417 -18.81 34.12 -4.78
C PRO A 417 -17.70 35.16 -4.97
N PRO A 418 -16.91 35.09 -6.07
CA PRO A 418 -15.96 36.14 -6.44
C PRO A 418 -16.66 37.49 -6.65
N ASP A 419 -16.03 38.58 -6.21
CA ASP A 419 -16.59 39.93 -6.31
C ASP A 419 -16.41 40.54 -7.71
N ASP A 420 -15.27 40.26 -8.37
CA ASP A 420 -14.83 40.93 -9.61
C ASP A 420 -15.13 40.14 -10.89
N VAL A 421 -15.62 38.90 -10.76
CA VAL A 421 -15.89 38.00 -11.90
C VAL A 421 -17.30 37.42 -11.79
N VAL A 422 -18.05 37.42 -12.89
CA VAL A 422 -19.43 36.92 -12.95
C VAL A 422 -19.62 35.98 -14.13
N LEU A 423 -20.48 34.97 -13.97
CA LEU A 423 -20.81 34.01 -15.02
C LEU A 423 -22.14 34.37 -15.70
N VAL A 424 -22.15 34.39 -17.03
CA VAL A 424 -23.34 34.37 -17.87
C VAL A 424 -23.44 32.96 -18.46
N ALA A 425 -24.30 32.15 -17.85
CA ALA A 425 -24.46 30.75 -18.17
C ALA A 425 -25.43 30.53 -19.32
N ILE A 426 -25.00 29.76 -20.32
CA ILE A 426 -25.89 29.07 -21.24
C ILE A 426 -26.44 27.86 -20.49
N ASP A 427 -27.47 28.14 -19.70
CA ASP A 427 -28.08 27.26 -18.71
C ASP A 427 -29.19 26.38 -19.30
N GLU A 428 -29.66 25.39 -18.53
CA GLU A 428 -30.80 24.55 -18.91
C GLU A 428 -32.04 25.40 -19.23
N TYR A 429 -32.25 26.50 -18.50
CA TYR A 429 -33.37 27.40 -18.72
C TYR A 429 -33.39 27.94 -20.17
N THR A 430 -32.22 28.26 -20.73
CA THR A 430 -32.08 28.73 -22.11
C THR A 430 -32.65 27.74 -23.13
N PHE A 431 -32.47 26.43 -22.92
CA PHE A 431 -32.97 25.37 -23.82
C PHE A 431 -34.46 25.04 -23.63
N THR A 432 -35.07 25.46 -22.52
CA THR A 432 -36.48 25.17 -22.22
C THR A 432 -37.47 26.18 -22.83
N LEU A 433 -37.00 27.34 -23.28
CA LEU A 433 -37.85 28.42 -23.77
C LEU A 433 -38.37 28.15 -25.19
N PRO A 434 -39.65 28.42 -25.50
CA PRO A 434 -40.18 28.31 -26.86
C PRO A 434 -39.80 29.53 -27.74
N PRO A 435 -39.41 29.34 -29.01
CA PRO A 435 -39.08 28.05 -29.64
C PRO A 435 -37.79 27.48 -29.05
N LYS A 436 -37.75 26.15 -28.84
CA LYS A 436 -36.60 25.47 -28.21
C LYS A 436 -35.34 25.72 -29.06
N PRO A 437 -34.36 26.50 -28.59
CA PRO A 437 -33.19 26.82 -29.39
C PRO A 437 -32.29 25.58 -29.53
N GLN A 438 -31.73 25.37 -30.71
CA GLN A 438 -30.74 24.32 -30.97
C GLN A 438 -29.33 24.88 -30.82
N TRP A 439 -28.42 24.06 -30.30
CA TRP A 439 -26.99 24.39 -30.24
C TRP A 439 -26.31 23.99 -31.56
N PRO A 440 -25.34 24.77 -32.08
CA PRO A 440 -24.92 26.09 -31.61
C PRO A 440 -25.98 27.18 -31.87
N PHE A 441 -26.07 28.16 -30.97
CA PHE A 441 -27.00 29.28 -31.15
C PHE A 441 -26.57 30.19 -32.31
N ASP A 442 -27.55 30.91 -32.86
CA ASP A 442 -27.32 31.92 -33.89
C ASP A 442 -26.29 32.95 -33.41
N ARG A 443 -25.30 33.26 -34.26
CA ARG A 443 -24.25 34.22 -33.94
C ARG A 443 -24.79 35.63 -33.66
N ALA A 444 -25.94 36.01 -34.23
CA ALA A 444 -26.61 37.27 -33.91
C ALA A 444 -27.13 37.32 -32.46
N ASP A 445 -27.46 36.18 -31.86
CA ASP A 445 -27.86 36.12 -30.45
C ASP A 445 -26.64 36.28 -29.52
N HIS A 446 -25.49 35.71 -29.90
CA HIS A 446 -24.22 35.98 -29.22
C HIS A 446 -23.83 37.47 -29.33
N ALA A 447 -24.01 38.09 -30.51
CA ALA A 447 -23.75 39.51 -30.75
C ALA A 447 -24.61 40.43 -29.85
N LYS A 448 -25.90 40.12 -29.68
CA LYS A 448 -26.80 40.85 -28.75
C LYS A 448 -26.33 40.75 -27.30
N VAL A 449 -25.93 39.56 -26.85
CA VAL A 449 -25.38 39.36 -25.49
C VAL A 449 -24.15 40.23 -25.28
N ILE A 450 -23.21 40.22 -26.22
CA ILE A 450 -22.01 41.07 -26.16
C ILE A 450 -22.40 42.55 -26.03
N ARG A 451 -23.26 43.07 -26.92
CA ARG A 451 -23.68 44.48 -26.89
C ARG A 451 -24.38 44.86 -25.59
N ASN A 452 -25.25 43.99 -25.05
CA ASN A 452 -25.94 44.25 -23.79
C ASN A 452 -24.97 44.29 -22.59
N LEU A 453 -23.98 43.39 -22.57
CA LEU A 453 -22.93 43.40 -21.54
C LEU A 453 -22.04 44.65 -21.63
N LEU A 454 -21.63 45.03 -22.85
CA LEU A 454 -20.87 46.26 -23.08
C LEU A 454 -21.66 47.51 -22.65
N ALA A 455 -22.96 47.58 -22.96
CA ALA A 455 -23.84 48.67 -22.57
C ALA A 455 -24.08 48.74 -21.06
N ALA A 456 -24.14 47.58 -20.38
CA ALA A 456 -24.25 47.50 -18.92
C ALA A 456 -22.94 47.89 -18.19
N GLY A 457 -21.83 47.96 -18.93
CA GLY A 457 -20.53 48.40 -18.44
C GLY A 457 -19.62 47.26 -17.97
N ALA A 458 -19.73 46.07 -18.56
CA ALA A 458 -18.74 45.01 -18.39
C ALA A 458 -17.34 45.52 -18.77
N ASP A 459 -16.34 45.18 -17.96
CA ASP A 459 -14.95 45.62 -18.18
C ASP A 459 -14.28 44.76 -19.25
N VAL A 460 -14.34 43.44 -19.06
CA VAL A 460 -13.88 42.41 -20.00
C VAL A 460 -14.96 41.36 -20.17
N ILE A 461 -15.15 40.89 -21.40
CA ILE A 461 -16.02 39.75 -21.69
C ILE A 461 -15.14 38.58 -22.16
N ALA A 462 -15.05 37.54 -21.34
CA ALA A 462 -14.35 36.31 -21.66
C ALA A 462 -15.36 35.31 -22.21
N TYR A 463 -15.24 34.95 -23.48
CA TYR A 463 -16.23 34.16 -24.20
C TYR A 463 -15.74 32.72 -24.40
N ASP A 464 -16.28 31.82 -23.61
CA ASP A 464 -16.00 30.38 -23.62
C ASP A 464 -16.99 29.63 -24.53
N VAL A 465 -16.96 30.01 -25.81
CA VAL A 465 -17.67 29.36 -26.92
C VAL A 465 -16.76 29.40 -28.13
N GLN A 466 -16.64 28.29 -28.86
CA GLN A 466 -15.77 28.22 -30.04
C GLN A 466 -16.45 28.80 -31.29
N PHE A 467 -15.74 29.71 -31.94
CA PHE A 467 -16.11 30.35 -33.20
C PHE A 467 -15.08 30.03 -34.30
N THR A 468 -14.59 28.79 -34.35
CA THR A 468 -13.57 28.32 -35.29
C THR A 468 -14.15 27.92 -36.65
N GLU A 469 -15.44 27.61 -36.70
CA GLU A 469 -16.17 27.27 -37.92
C GLU A 469 -17.09 28.40 -38.35
N ALA A 470 -17.27 28.53 -39.67
CA ALA A 470 -18.23 29.45 -40.25
C ALA A 470 -19.66 29.04 -39.86
N GLY A 471 -20.45 30.01 -39.43
CA GLY A 471 -21.86 29.81 -39.15
C GLY A 471 -22.67 29.55 -40.43
N PRO A 472 -23.89 29.03 -40.29
CA PRO A 472 -24.78 28.76 -41.42
C PRO A 472 -25.25 30.03 -42.13
N ASP A 473 -25.24 31.18 -41.44
CA ASP A 473 -25.60 32.49 -41.98
C ASP A 473 -24.40 33.47 -41.91
N PRO A 474 -23.83 33.85 -43.06
CA PRO A 474 -22.75 34.84 -43.13
C PRO A 474 -23.10 36.21 -42.56
N GLU A 475 -24.37 36.61 -42.58
CA GLU A 475 -24.80 37.91 -42.02
C GLU A 475 -24.70 37.89 -40.48
N SER A 476 -25.14 36.80 -39.84
CA SER A 476 -24.99 36.59 -38.40
C SER A 476 -23.52 36.45 -37.96
N ASP A 477 -22.67 35.78 -38.74
CA ASP A 477 -21.22 35.72 -38.49
C ASP A 477 -20.59 37.11 -38.50
N GLN A 478 -20.97 37.94 -39.49
CA GLN A 478 -20.51 39.31 -39.60
C GLN A 478 -21.05 40.18 -38.45
N ASP A 479 -22.30 39.99 -38.03
CA ASP A 479 -22.87 40.73 -36.90
C ASP A 479 -22.13 40.43 -35.60
N LEU A 480 -21.76 39.17 -35.37
CA LEU A 480 -20.91 38.79 -34.25
C LEU A 480 -19.52 39.39 -34.34
N ALA A 481 -18.86 39.32 -35.50
CA ALA A 481 -17.55 39.94 -35.70
C ALA A 481 -17.59 41.46 -35.43
N ASN A 482 -18.65 42.14 -35.86
CA ASN A 482 -18.87 43.57 -35.61
C ASN A 482 -19.09 43.85 -34.11
N ALA A 483 -19.93 43.07 -33.43
CA ALA A 483 -20.14 43.20 -31.98
C ALA A 483 -18.84 42.98 -31.19
N VAL A 484 -17.97 42.09 -31.68
CA VAL A 484 -16.65 41.87 -31.09
C VAL A 484 -15.72 43.07 -31.35
N GLU A 485 -15.73 43.63 -32.56
CA GLU A 485 -14.97 44.84 -32.90
C GLU A 485 -15.43 46.06 -32.08
N GLU A 486 -16.74 46.22 -31.84
CA GLU A 486 -17.34 47.26 -31.00
C GLU A 486 -16.81 47.22 -29.56
N ALA A 487 -16.41 46.05 -29.06
CA ALA A 487 -15.79 45.92 -27.75
C ALA A 487 -14.38 46.54 -27.68
N ASN A 488 -13.76 46.80 -28.84
CA ASN A 488 -12.47 47.46 -29.02
C ASN A 488 -11.36 46.84 -28.16
N GLY A 489 -11.17 45.52 -28.30
CA GLY A 489 -10.13 44.77 -27.61
C GLY A 489 -10.46 44.37 -26.18
N ARG A 490 -11.72 44.52 -25.73
CA ARG A 490 -12.19 44.08 -24.40
C ARG A 490 -12.76 42.67 -24.36
N ILE A 491 -12.56 41.88 -25.42
CA ILE A 491 -13.09 40.51 -25.53
C ILE A 491 -11.95 39.51 -25.66
N VAL A 492 -12.04 38.44 -24.86
CA VAL A 492 -11.20 37.24 -24.98
C VAL A 492 -12.03 36.13 -25.59
N LEU A 493 -11.54 35.47 -26.63
CA LEU A 493 -12.21 34.36 -27.30
C LEU A 493 -11.48 33.05 -27.04
N ALA A 494 -12.22 32.04 -26.60
CA ALA A 494 -11.70 30.71 -26.32
C ALA A 494 -11.44 29.90 -27.60
N SER A 495 -10.39 29.10 -27.57
CA SER A 495 -10.11 28.05 -28.54
C SER A 495 -9.43 26.88 -27.85
N THR A 496 -9.85 25.64 -28.17
CA THR A 496 -9.17 24.43 -27.69
C THR A 496 -8.11 23.95 -28.68
N GLU A 497 -8.20 24.39 -29.93
CA GLU A 497 -7.31 24.07 -31.04
C GLU A 497 -6.29 25.18 -31.27
N VAL A 498 -5.03 24.89 -30.93
CA VAL A 498 -3.91 25.80 -31.16
C VAL A 498 -2.93 25.14 -32.11
N ARG A 499 -2.68 25.80 -33.25
CA ARG A 499 -1.69 25.36 -34.23
C ARG A 499 -0.29 25.38 -33.62
N SER A 500 0.67 24.70 -34.25
CA SER A 500 2.06 24.63 -33.76
C SER A 500 2.78 25.98 -33.73
N ASN A 501 2.29 26.96 -34.48
CA ASN A 501 2.77 28.34 -34.51
C ASN A 501 2.04 29.27 -33.52
N GLY A 502 1.10 28.76 -32.71
CA GLY A 502 0.33 29.55 -31.74
C GLY A 502 -0.91 30.23 -32.31
N GLU A 503 -1.24 30.02 -33.58
CA GLU A 503 -2.45 30.58 -34.21
C GLU A 503 -3.70 29.73 -33.94
N THR A 504 -4.88 30.37 -34.09
CA THR A 504 -6.20 29.76 -33.91
C THR A 504 -7.08 29.98 -35.14
N GLU A 505 -8.06 29.10 -35.38
CA GLU A 505 -9.07 29.26 -36.45
C GLU A 505 -10.24 30.17 -36.09
N ILE A 506 -10.21 30.88 -34.95
CA ILE A 506 -11.31 31.76 -34.55
C ILE A 506 -11.59 32.76 -35.69
N PHE A 507 -12.84 32.80 -36.18
CA PHE A 507 -13.27 33.54 -37.37
C PHE A 507 -12.46 33.23 -38.65
N GLY A 508 -12.01 31.99 -38.82
CA GLY A 508 -11.18 31.55 -39.95
C GLY A 508 -9.70 31.95 -39.85
N GLY A 509 -9.27 32.52 -38.71
CA GLY A 509 -7.87 32.88 -38.43
C GLY A 509 -7.35 34.09 -39.21
N GLY A 510 -6.05 34.38 -39.05
CA GLY A 510 -5.33 35.40 -39.82
C GLY A 510 -5.90 36.82 -39.72
N GLU A 511 -6.10 37.47 -40.87
CA GLU A 511 -6.60 38.86 -40.95
C GLU A 511 -8.04 39.02 -40.44
N SER A 512 -8.89 38.00 -40.61
CA SER A 512 -10.29 38.02 -40.16
C SER A 512 -10.41 38.09 -38.65
N LEU A 513 -9.55 37.36 -37.92
CA LEU A 513 -9.48 37.48 -36.46
C LEU A 513 -8.88 38.84 -36.06
N ALA A 514 -7.83 39.28 -36.75
CA ALA A 514 -7.13 40.52 -36.43
C ALA A 514 -8.04 41.76 -36.59
N SER A 515 -8.97 41.76 -37.54
CA SER A 515 -9.92 42.86 -37.75
C SER A 515 -10.88 43.05 -36.58
N THR A 516 -11.26 41.97 -35.88
CA THR A 516 -12.14 42.02 -34.71
C THR A 516 -11.49 42.64 -33.46
N LYS A 517 -10.15 42.75 -33.44
CA LYS A 517 -9.34 43.16 -32.28
C LYS A 517 -9.53 42.28 -31.04
N ALA A 518 -10.20 41.12 -31.14
CA ALA A 518 -10.34 40.19 -30.03
C ALA A 518 -8.97 39.63 -29.60
N VAL A 519 -8.88 39.23 -28.34
CA VAL A 519 -7.73 38.51 -27.80
C VAL A 519 -8.03 37.00 -27.90
N PRO A 520 -7.41 36.26 -28.84
CA PRO A 520 -7.55 34.80 -28.86
C PRO A 520 -6.80 34.19 -27.67
N ALA A 521 -7.35 33.13 -27.09
CA ALA A 521 -6.73 32.44 -25.97
C ALA A 521 -7.08 30.95 -25.93
N PHE A 522 -6.17 30.15 -25.36
CA PHE A 522 -6.33 28.70 -25.21
C PHE A 522 -7.14 28.37 -23.95
N SER A 523 -8.20 27.57 -24.05
CA SER A 523 -9.13 27.33 -22.91
C SER A 523 -9.12 25.93 -22.30
N ALA A 524 -8.36 24.95 -22.81
CA ALA A 524 -8.46 23.60 -22.28
C ALA A 524 -7.66 23.40 -20.98
N PHE A 525 -8.23 22.65 -20.05
CA PHE A 525 -7.60 22.34 -18.76
C PHE A 525 -6.80 21.03 -18.79
N PRO A 526 -5.62 20.98 -18.15
CA PRO A 526 -4.96 19.72 -17.84
C PRO A 526 -5.73 18.98 -16.74
N GLN A 527 -5.84 17.66 -16.88
CA GLN A 527 -6.36 16.78 -15.83
C GLN A 527 -5.21 16.13 -15.08
N ASP A 528 -5.31 16.12 -13.74
CA ASP A 528 -4.35 15.41 -12.90
C ASP A 528 -4.56 13.89 -12.95
N ALA A 529 -3.68 13.12 -12.28
CA ALA A 529 -3.69 11.65 -12.27
C ALA A 529 -4.99 10.99 -11.75
N ASP A 530 -5.89 11.74 -11.13
CA ASP A 530 -7.22 11.32 -10.66
C ASP A 530 -8.38 11.95 -11.49
N SER A 531 -8.10 12.38 -12.71
CA SER A 531 -9.07 12.94 -13.67
C SER A 531 -9.78 14.20 -13.20
N LYS A 532 -9.16 14.95 -12.28
CA LYS A 532 -9.69 16.23 -11.80
C LYS A 532 -8.89 17.42 -12.34
N VAL A 533 -9.59 18.54 -12.52
CA VAL A 533 -9.01 19.83 -12.87
C VAL A 533 -8.65 20.59 -11.60
N ARG A 534 -7.37 20.95 -11.47
CA ARG A 534 -6.86 21.77 -10.37
C ARG A 534 -5.87 22.85 -10.79
N ARG A 535 -5.44 22.79 -12.04
CA ARG A 535 -4.36 23.61 -12.56
C ARG A 535 -4.75 24.16 -13.91
N LEU A 536 -4.20 25.33 -14.23
CA LEU A 536 -4.26 25.94 -15.56
C LEU A 536 -2.86 25.96 -16.18
N GLU A 537 -2.80 25.78 -17.49
CA GLU A 537 -1.56 25.97 -18.25
C GLU A 537 -1.27 27.46 -18.41
N ARG A 538 -0.01 27.85 -18.53
CA ARG A 538 0.38 29.24 -18.78
C ARG A 538 0.07 29.65 -20.22
N ASP A 539 0.45 28.81 -21.15
CA ASP A 539 0.30 29.00 -22.59
C ASP A 539 0.40 27.65 -23.32
N LYS A 540 -0.16 27.55 -24.53
CA LYS A 540 -0.01 26.39 -25.42
C LYS A 540 0.52 26.88 -26.76
N ASN A 541 1.69 26.38 -27.19
CA ASN A 541 2.39 26.84 -28.39
C ASN A 541 2.57 28.39 -28.44
N GLY A 542 2.72 29.04 -27.29
CA GLY A 542 2.84 30.51 -27.19
C GLY A 542 1.51 31.27 -27.11
N LEU A 543 0.36 30.61 -27.32
CA LEU A 543 -0.94 31.22 -27.10
C LEU A 543 -1.30 31.16 -25.61
N VAL A 544 -1.52 32.32 -25.00
CA VAL A 544 -1.79 32.47 -23.56
C VAL A 544 -3.10 31.77 -23.19
N HIS A 545 -3.16 31.19 -21.99
CA HIS A 545 -4.37 30.58 -21.47
C HIS A 545 -5.50 31.61 -21.26
N PHE A 546 -6.74 31.18 -21.51
CA PHE A 546 -7.96 31.98 -21.49
C PHE A 546 -8.12 32.80 -20.20
N ASP A 547 -8.00 32.15 -19.06
CA ASP A 547 -8.12 32.79 -17.74
C ASP A 547 -7.09 33.91 -17.52
N ILE A 548 -5.85 33.65 -17.93
CA ILE A 548 -4.75 34.60 -17.80
C ILE A 548 -4.95 35.78 -18.75
N ALA A 549 -5.39 35.51 -19.98
CA ALA A 549 -5.67 36.56 -20.97
C ALA A 549 -6.77 37.50 -20.48
N ALA A 550 -7.87 36.97 -19.92
CA ALA A 550 -8.94 37.77 -19.35
C ALA A 550 -8.47 38.60 -18.14
N ALA A 551 -7.70 38.01 -17.22
CA ALA A 551 -7.15 38.72 -16.07
C ALA A 551 -6.14 39.82 -16.46
N ARG A 552 -5.29 39.58 -17.47
CA ARG A 552 -4.37 40.62 -18.02
C ARG A 552 -5.12 41.80 -18.57
N LEU A 553 -6.19 41.52 -19.31
CA LEU A 553 -6.99 42.55 -19.96
C LEU A 553 -7.74 43.40 -18.94
N ALA A 554 -8.34 42.78 -17.93
CA ALA A 554 -9.10 43.48 -16.88
C ALA A 554 -8.20 44.27 -15.92
N SER A 555 -7.07 43.69 -15.49
CA SER A 555 -6.16 44.37 -14.57
C SER A 555 -5.33 45.49 -15.21
N GLY A 556 -5.21 45.48 -16.55
CA GLY A 556 -4.30 46.36 -17.29
C GLY A 556 -2.82 46.17 -16.95
N ARG A 557 -2.46 45.06 -16.28
CA ARG A 557 -1.11 44.72 -15.84
C ARG A 557 -0.66 43.41 -16.48
N ASP A 558 0.65 43.21 -16.54
CA ASP A 558 1.24 41.94 -16.95
C ASP A 558 1.04 40.90 -15.83
N VAL A 559 -0.06 40.14 -15.90
CA VAL A 559 -0.31 38.98 -15.02
C VAL A 559 0.60 37.84 -15.45
N ARG A 560 1.68 37.64 -14.68
CA ARG A 560 2.66 36.58 -14.93
C ARG A 560 2.33 35.35 -14.09
N ALA A 561 2.01 34.26 -14.78
CA ALA A 561 1.93 32.96 -14.15
C ALA A 561 3.34 32.54 -13.70
N PRO A 562 3.55 32.18 -12.42
CA PRO A 562 4.86 31.82 -11.90
C PRO A 562 5.43 30.56 -12.56
N ASP A 563 4.58 29.58 -12.84
CA ASP A 563 4.96 28.29 -13.39
C ASP A 563 4.25 28.02 -14.74
N TYR A 564 4.61 26.92 -15.42
CA TYR A 564 3.87 26.50 -16.61
C TYR A 564 2.49 25.93 -16.24
N TYR A 565 2.40 25.19 -15.13
CA TYR A 565 1.14 24.73 -14.55
C TYR A 565 0.90 25.46 -13.23
N ASN A 566 -0.23 26.15 -13.09
CA ASN A 566 -0.51 27.00 -11.93
C ASN A 566 -1.78 26.52 -11.24
N TRP A 567 -1.77 26.47 -9.91
CA TRP A 567 -2.92 26.04 -9.12
C TRP A 567 -4.10 27.01 -9.24
N ILE A 568 -5.30 26.46 -9.34
CA ILE A 568 -6.56 27.21 -9.29
C ILE A 568 -7.03 27.28 -7.84
N ASP A 569 -7.29 28.48 -7.34
CA ASP A 569 -7.89 28.68 -6.04
C ASP A 569 -9.42 28.71 -6.14
N PHE A 570 -10.05 27.57 -5.85
CA PHE A 570 -11.51 27.44 -5.97
C PHE A 570 -12.25 28.18 -4.84
N PRO A 571 -13.21 29.06 -5.17
CA PRO A 571 -13.97 29.82 -4.17
C PRO A 571 -14.93 28.94 -3.35
N GLY A 572 -15.35 27.79 -3.89
CA GLY A 572 -16.25 26.87 -3.20
C GLY A 572 -16.72 25.71 -4.08
N PRO A 573 -17.72 24.94 -3.62
CA PRO A 573 -18.35 23.87 -4.41
C PRO A 573 -19.12 24.41 -5.64
N PRO A 574 -19.52 23.54 -6.60
CA PRO A 574 -20.33 23.93 -7.76
C PRO A 574 -21.54 24.79 -7.37
N GLY A 575 -21.80 25.84 -8.16
CA GLY A 575 -22.85 26.82 -7.91
C GLY A 575 -22.50 27.92 -6.90
N THR A 576 -21.24 28.00 -6.44
CA THR A 576 -20.78 29.12 -5.58
C THR A 576 -20.70 30.43 -6.36
N VAL A 577 -20.42 30.37 -7.67
CA VAL A 577 -20.25 31.55 -8.54
C VAL A 577 -21.59 32.27 -8.77
N ARG A 578 -21.56 33.61 -8.81
CA ARG A 578 -22.72 34.40 -9.20
C ARG A 578 -23.00 34.20 -10.70
N THR A 579 -24.18 33.66 -10.99
CA THR A 579 -24.59 33.28 -12.36
C THR A 579 -25.82 34.05 -12.84
N LEU A 580 -25.75 34.55 -14.07
CA LEU A 580 -26.84 35.14 -14.84
C LEU A 580 -27.19 34.23 -16.02
N SER A 581 -28.46 34.18 -16.43
CA SER A 581 -28.85 33.37 -17.59
C SER A 581 -28.51 34.08 -18.91
N PHE A 582 -27.95 33.35 -19.88
CA PHE A 582 -27.64 33.83 -21.22
C PHE A 582 -28.87 34.47 -21.88
N VAL A 583 -30.04 33.85 -21.76
CA VAL A 583 -31.26 34.34 -22.40
C VAL A 583 -31.79 35.62 -21.76
N ASP A 584 -31.56 35.80 -20.46
CA ASP A 584 -31.93 37.03 -19.76
C ASP A 584 -30.99 38.16 -20.12
N VAL A 585 -29.69 37.90 -20.23
CA VAL A 585 -28.73 38.88 -20.75
C VAL A 585 -29.04 39.25 -22.19
N LYS A 586 -29.36 38.27 -23.05
CA LYS A 586 -29.78 38.50 -24.44
C LYS A 586 -31.00 39.42 -24.54
N ASN A 587 -31.97 39.22 -23.66
CA ASN A 587 -33.20 40.01 -23.62
C ASN A 587 -33.10 41.27 -22.73
N ASN A 588 -31.90 41.58 -22.23
CA ASN A 588 -31.63 42.70 -21.34
C ASN A 588 -32.50 42.71 -20.05
N ARG A 589 -32.75 41.52 -19.48
CA ARG A 589 -33.50 41.27 -18.25
C ARG A 589 -32.60 40.87 -17.09
N PHE A 590 -31.60 41.68 -16.78
CA PHE A 590 -30.69 41.45 -15.65
C PHE A 590 -30.34 42.77 -14.97
N ASP A 591 -29.86 42.72 -13.73
CA ASP A 591 -29.39 43.91 -13.05
C ASP A 591 -28.02 44.31 -13.62
N GLN A 592 -27.91 45.52 -14.18
CA GLN A 592 -26.64 46.01 -14.72
C GLN A 592 -25.55 46.12 -13.64
N ALA A 593 -25.93 46.29 -12.36
CA ALA A 593 -24.97 46.30 -11.26
C ALA A 593 -24.24 44.95 -11.09
N ASP A 594 -24.83 43.84 -11.57
CA ASP A 594 -24.20 42.51 -11.47
C ASP A 594 -22.98 42.36 -12.39
N VAL A 595 -22.88 43.15 -13.47
CA VAL A 595 -21.78 43.05 -14.47
C VAL A 595 -20.91 44.30 -14.56
N ARG A 596 -21.36 45.43 -14.03
CA ARG A 596 -20.68 46.73 -14.20
C ARG A 596 -19.29 46.72 -13.55
N GLY A 597 -18.26 46.99 -14.36
CA GLY A 597 -16.86 47.03 -13.93
C GLY A 597 -16.24 45.67 -13.63
N LYS A 598 -16.91 44.58 -14.03
CA LYS A 598 -16.48 43.20 -13.74
C LYS A 598 -16.03 42.48 -15.00
N VAL A 599 -15.28 41.40 -14.80
CA VAL A 599 -15.02 40.40 -15.85
C VAL A 599 -16.23 39.49 -15.97
N VAL A 600 -16.77 39.36 -17.18
CA VAL A 600 -17.95 38.54 -17.46
C VAL A 600 -17.51 37.32 -18.27
N VAL A 601 -17.64 36.13 -17.70
CA VAL A 601 -17.44 34.87 -18.42
C VAL A 601 -18.76 34.45 -19.06
N VAL A 602 -18.78 34.14 -20.35
CA VAL A 602 -19.96 33.63 -21.06
C VAL A 602 -19.66 32.23 -21.53
N GLY A 603 -20.42 31.22 -21.11
CA GLY A 603 -20.13 29.83 -21.47
C GLY A 603 -21.23 28.82 -21.15
N GLY A 604 -21.02 27.57 -21.58
CA GLY A 604 -21.96 26.45 -21.46
C GLY A 604 -22.05 25.86 -20.06
N THR A 605 -23.23 25.88 -19.43
CA THR A 605 -23.46 25.17 -18.15
C THR A 605 -24.64 24.19 -18.20
N ALA A 606 -25.36 24.09 -19.32
CA ALA A 606 -26.39 23.07 -19.49
C ALA A 606 -25.76 21.68 -19.61
N ASN A 607 -26.41 20.63 -19.09
CA ASN A 607 -25.90 19.26 -19.15
C ASN A 607 -25.72 18.77 -20.59
N VAL A 608 -26.59 19.23 -21.51
CA VAL A 608 -26.50 18.92 -22.95
C VAL A 608 -25.19 19.39 -23.59
N LEU A 609 -24.49 20.36 -22.98
CA LEU A 609 -23.21 20.87 -23.47
C LEU A 609 -22.00 20.08 -22.93
N GLN A 610 -22.22 19.19 -21.96
CA GLN A 610 -21.25 18.23 -21.41
C GLN A 610 -19.89 18.77 -20.94
N ASP A 611 -19.79 20.06 -20.63
CA ASP A 611 -18.56 20.66 -20.13
C ASP A 611 -18.46 20.61 -18.60
N TYR A 612 -18.35 19.41 -18.05
CA TYR A 612 -18.36 19.15 -16.60
C TYR A 612 -17.11 18.40 -16.15
N HIS A 613 -16.47 18.90 -15.08
CA HIS A 613 -15.20 18.37 -14.58
C HIS A 613 -15.22 18.15 -13.07
N GLY A 614 -14.49 17.15 -12.59
CA GLY A 614 -14.22 17.01 -11.15
C GLY A 614 -13.17 18.01 -10.68
N THR A 615 -13.35 18.63 -9.51
CA THR A 615 -12.39 19.59 -8.94
C THR A 615 -12.06 19.28 -7.47
N SER A 616 -11.14 20.05 -6.88
CA SER A 616 -10.78 19.92 -5.46
C SER A 616 -11.89 20.37 -4.50
N SER A 617 -12.77 21.29 -4.93
CA SER A 617 -13.82 21.87 -4.09
C SER A 617 -15.19 21.21 -4.26
N SER A 618 -15.32 20.25 -5.18
CA SER A 618 -16.64 19.75 -5.59
C SER A 618 -17.26 18.68 -4.69
N GLY A 619 -16.52 18.16 -3.69
CA GLY A 619 -17.05 17.17 -2.75
C GLY A 619 -17.57 15.86 -3.40
N GLY A 620 -17.27 15.62 -4.68
CA GLY A 620 -17.79 14.50 -5.47
C GLY A 620 -18.78 14.89 -6.59
N ALA A 621 -19.29 16.12 -6.60
CA ALA A 621 -20.07 16.65 -7.73
C ALA A 621 -19.15 17.12 -8.88
N LEU A 622 -19.73 17.37 -10.05
CA LEU A 622 -19.02 17.98 -11.18
C LEU A 622 -19.25 19.49 -11.22
N MET A 623 -18.24 20.25 -11.65
CA MET A 623 -18.27 21.70 -11.84
C MET A 623 -18.25 22.01 -13.34
N ALA A 624 -19.07 22.97 -13.78
CA ALA A 624 -19.07 23.38 -15.19
C ALA A 624 -17.75 24.08 -15.57
N GLY A 625 -17.24 23.86 -16.78
CA GLY A 625 -16.02 24.50 -17.28
C GLY A 625 -16.00 26.02 -17.14
N PRO A 626 -17.09 26.74 -17.47
CA PRO A 626 -17.17 28.19 -17.24
C PRO A 626 -17.07 28.60 -15.77
N GLU A 627 -17.53 27.78 -14.82
CA GLU A 627 -17.32 28.05 -13.39
C GLU A 627 -15.84 27.89 -13.00
N ILE A 628 -15.14 26.93 -13.61
CA ILE A 628 -13.68 26.75 -13.42
C ILE A 628 -12.93 27.94 -14.00
N HIS A 629 -13.32 28.44 -15.18
CA HIS A 629 -12.77 29.66 -15.78
C HIS A 629 -12.96 30.87 -14.87
N VAL A 630 -14.12 31.02 -14.23
CA VAL A 630 -14.32 32.09 -13.22
C VAL A 630 -13.33 31.96 -12.06
N ALA A 631 -13.15 30.76 -11.52
CA ALA A 631 -12.16 30.51 -10.47
C ALA A 631 -10.71 30.78 -10.94
N GLY A 632 -10.38 30.39 -12.17
CA GLY A 632 -9.06 30.61 -12.79
C GLY A 632 -8.76 32.09 -13.01
N ILE A 633 -9.74 32.87 -13.51
CA ILE A 633 -9.60 34.32 -13.70
C ILE A 633 -9.40 35.01 -12.35
N GLN A 634 -10.20 34.67 -11.34
CA GLN A 634 -10.04 35.22 -9.99
C GLN A 634 -8.65 34.91 -9.42
N THR A 635 -8.21 33.65 -9.55
CA THR A 635 -6.86 33.22 -9.14
C THR A 635 -5.77 34.04 -9.83
N ALA A 636 -5.92 34.32 -11.12
CA ALA A 636 -4.97 35.11 -11.89
C ALA A 636 -4.99 36.60 -11.49
N LEU A 637 -6.16 37.18 -11.20
CA LEU A 637 -6.31 38.54 -10.70
C LEU A 637 -5.66 38.74 -9.32
N GLU A 638 -5.73 37.71 -8.47
CA GLU A 638 -5.08 37.68 -7.15
C GLU A 638 -3.57 37.38 -7.22
N GLY A 639 -3.05 37.06 -8.40
CA GLY A 639 -1.62 36.82 -8.61
C GLY A 639 -1.16 35.41 -8.23
N PHE A 640 -2.00 34.40 -8.41
CA PHE A 640 -1.73 32.98 -8.13
C PHE A 640 -1.38 32.74 -6.65
N PRO A 641 -2.37 32.88 -5.73
CA PRO A 641 -2.14 32.75 -4.30
C PRO A 641 -1.65 31.36 -3.89
N LEU A 642 -2.05 30.32 -4.63
CA LEU A 642 -1.65 28.93 -4.36
C LEU A 642 -0.35 28.55 -5.08
N ARG A 643 0.59 27.96 -4.34
CA ARG A 643 1.90 27.54 -4.85
C ARG A 643 2.41 26.28 -4.18
N ASP A 644 3.24 25.53 -4.90
CA ASP A 644 3.90 24.36 -4.34
C ASP A 644 4.90 24.76 -3.24
N GLY A 645 4.93 23.97 -2.17
CA GLY A 645 5.93 24.10 -1.13
C GLY A 645 7.34 23.76 -1.65
N PRO A 646 8.40 24.38 -1.09
CA PRO A 646 9.74 24.13 -1.57
C PRO A 646 10.16 22.68 -1.29
N GLY A 647 10.69 21.99 -2.32
CA GLY A 647 10.96 20.55 -2.26
C GLY A 647 11.91 20.11 -1.14
N TRP A 648 12.82 20.98 -0.69
CA TRP A 648 13.71 20.67 0.43
C TRP A 648 12.99 20.53 1.78
N LEU A 649 11.87 21.25 1.99
CA LEU A 649 11.04 21.09 3.19
C LEU A 649 10.40 19.70 3.21
N ASN A 650 9.97 19.20 2.04
CA ASN A 650 9.46 17.85 1.93
C ASN A 650 10.54 16.81 2.31
N LEU A 651 11.73 16.89 1.72
CA LEU A 651 12.86 16.00 2.07
C LEU A 651 13.20 16.04 3.57
N LEU A 652 13.23 17.25 4.15
CA LEU A 652 13.48 17.45 5.57
C LEU A 652 12.39 16.80 6.44
N SER A 653 11.12 16.98 6.06
CA SER A 653 10.00 16.42 6.82
C SER A 653 9.93 14.89 6.75
N VAL A 654 10.25 14.27 5.60
CA VAL A 654 10.42 12.81 5.48
C VAL A 654 11.54 12.32 6.40
N PHE A 655 12.70 12.98 6.38
CA PHE A 655 13.83 12.62 7.22
C PHE A 655 13.49 12.74 8.71
N VAL A 656 12.90 13.87 9.12
CA VAL A 656 12.53 14.13 10.51
C VAL A 656 11.50 13.13 10.99
N LEU A 657 10.38 12.95 10.28
CA LEU A 657 9.32 12.04 10.74
C LEU A 657 9.72 10.57 10.69
N GLY A 658 10.47 10.14 9.69
CA GLY A 658 10.98 8.76 9.60
C GLY A 658 11.92 8.38 10.75
N LEU A 659 12.64 9.36 11.32
CA LEU A 659 13.59 9.16 12.42
C LEU A 659 13.07 9.57 13.80
N LEU A 660 11.99 10.35 13.89
CA LEU A 660 11.53 10.93 15.15
C LEU A 660 11.22 9.85 16.20
N ALA A 661 10.39 8.86 15.86
CA ALA A 661 10.06 7.76 16.77
C ALA A 661 11.26 6.81 17.02
N PRO A 662 12.05 6.38 16.02
CA PRO A 662 13.24 5.57 16.24
C PRO A 662 14.27 6.23 17.16
N VAL A 663 14.54 7.53 16.98
CA VAL A 663 15.49 8.29 17.80
C VAL A 663 14.94 8.47 19.22
N ALA A 664 13.65 8.79 19.38
CA ALA A 664 13.01 8.86 20.68
C ALA A 664 13.09 7.51 21.42
N GLY A 665 12.90 6.40 20.70
CA GLY A 665 13.02 5.03 21.20
C GLY A 665 14.42 4.63 21.69
N LEU A 666 15.46 5.41 21.40
CA LEU A 666 16.78 5.17 21.99
C LEU A 666 16.82 5.55 23.48
N ARG A 667 16.07 6.59 23.87
CA ARG A 667 16.12 7.22 25.20
C ARG A 667 14.86 6.95 26.02
N LEU A 668 13.71 6.84 25.37
CA LEU A 668 12.40 6.73 26.00
C LEU A 668 11.91 5.29 26.00
N LYS A 669 10.97 4.98 26.91
CA LYS A 669 10.18 3.74 26.84
C LYS A 669 9.28 3.77 25.59
N VAL A 670 8.78 2.61 25.18
CA VAL A 670 7.99 2.44 23.95
C VAL A 670 6.81 3.42 23.85
N VAL A 671 6.01 3.59 24.91
CA VAL A 671 4.81 4.45 24.87
C VAL A 671 5.17 5.93 24.62
N PRO A 672 6.05 6.59 25.40
CA PRO A 672 6.47 7.96 25.10
C PRO A 672 7.17 8.13 23.75
N ALA A 673 7.92 7.13 23.26
CA ALA A 673 8.54 7.17 21.94
C ALA A 673 7.48 7.19 20.82
N LEU A 674 6.45 6.36 20.94
CA LEU A 674 5.32 6.35 20.00
C LEU A 674 4.51 7.65 20.07
N LEU A 675 4.24 8.17 21.27
CA LEU A 675 3.56 9.47 21.43
C LEU A 675 4.35 10.61 20.77
N THR A 676 5.67 10.61 20.88
CA THR A 676 6.53 11.62 20.25
C THR A 676 6.39 11.60 18.73
N GLY A 677 6.42 10.41 18.11
CA GLY A 677 6.19 10.28 16.66
C GLY A 677 4.79 10.68 16.24
N ALA A 678 3.76 10.30 17.01
CA ALA A 678 2.36 10.66 16.74
C ALA A 678 2.12 12.18 16.83
N VAL A 679 2.71 12.85 17.83
CA VAL A 679 2.67 14.32 17.93
C VAL A 679 3.37 14.97 16.74
N GLY A 680 4.52 14.43 16.30
CA GLY A 680 5.19 14.92 15.09
C GLY A 680 4.32 14.86 13.84
N ILE A 681 3.59 13.75 13.64
CA ILE A 681 2.62 13.60 12.55
C ILE A 681 1.48 14.62 12.68
N ALA A 682 0.91 14.78 13.88
CA ALA A 682 -0.16 15.75 14.10
C ALA A 682 0.29 17.19 13.80
N VAL A 683 1.50 17.56 14.22
CA VAL A 683 2.11 18.87 13.93
C VAL A 683 2.28 19.08 12.43
N LEU A 684 2.72 18.07 11.69
CA LEU A 684 2.82 18.15 10.23
C LEU A 684 1.45 18.43 9.59
N LEU A 685 0.42 17.64 9.93
CA LEU A 685 -0.89 17.73 9.31
C LEU A 685 -1.56 19.09 9.59
N VAL A 686 -1.51 19.54 10.85
CA VAL A 686 -2.02 20.86 11.24
C VAL A 686 -1.19 21.98 10.58
N GLY A 687 0.14 21.86 10.59
CA GLY A 687 1.02 22.83 9.95
C GLY A 687 0.77 22.97 8.46
N ALA A 688 0.55 21.86 7.75
CA ALA A 688 0.22 21.86 6.33
C ALA A 688 -1.12 22.53 6.03
N GLN A 689 -2.15 22.32 6.86
CA GLN A 689 -3.43 23.02 6.73
C GLN A 689 -3.28 24.53 6.96
N VAL A 690 -2.56 24.93 8.01
CA VAL A 690 -2.34 26.35 8.33
C VAL A 690 -1.54 27.06 7.24
N LEU A 691 -0.52 26.41 6.68
CA LEU A 691 0.27 26.94 5.57
C LEU A 691 -0.56 27.08 4.28
N PHE A 692 -1.45 26.13 4.01
CA PHE A 692 -2.38 26.19 2.89
C PHE A 692 -3.33 27.38 3.02
N GLU A 693 -3.97 27.56 4.19
CA GLU A 693 -4.95 28.63 4.39
C GLU A 693 -4.35 30.04 4.46
N ARG A 694 -3.20 30.20 5.12
CA ARG A 694 -2.63 31.53 5.38
C ARG A 694 -1.65 32.02 4.32
N GLU A 695 -0.87 31.10 3.75
CA GLU A 695 0.25 31.43 2.88
C GLU A 695 0.06 30.85 1.46
N GLY A 696 -1.04 30.14 1.22
CA GLY A 696 -1.33 29.46 -0.05
C GLY A 696 -0.36 28.34 -0.40
N VAL A 697 0.40 27.81 0.59
CA VAL A 697 1.45 26.83 0.32
C VAL A 697 0.91 25.40 0.36
N ILE A 698 0.94 24.72 -0.78
CA ILE A 698 0.61 23.31 -0.91
C ILE A 698 1.85 22.49 -0.55
N SER A 699 1.99 22.15 0.73
CA SER A 699 3.06 21.28 1.22
C SER A 699 2.73 19.81 0.96
N HIS A 700 3.71 19.00 0.56
CA HIS A 700 3.53 17.55 0.46
C HIS A 700 3.41 16.91 1.85
N VAL A 701 2.37 16.12 2.09
CA VAL A 701 2.13 15.45 3.38
C VAL A 701 2.14 13.93 3.29
N SER A 702 1.94 13.36 2.10
CA SER A 702 1.81 11.91 1.91
C SER A 702 3.10 11.17 2.27
N TYR A 703 4.24 11.61 1.74
CA TYR A 703 5.53 10.96 1.98
C TYR A 703 5.99 11.08 3.45
N PRO A 704 5.98 12.27 4.08
CA PRO A 704 6.38 12.39 5.49
C PRO A 704 5.44 11.63 6.43
N LEU A 705 4.14 11.58 6.13
CA LEU A 705 3.16 10.80 6.90
C LEU A 705 3.50 9.31 6.90
N ILE A 706 3.77 8.73 5.73
CA ILE A 706 4.14 7.31 5.61
C ILE A 706 5.47 7.02 6.30
N ALA A 707 6.47 7.90 6.16
CA ALA A 707 7.72 7.79 6.89
C ALA A 707 7.49 7.76 8.41
N GLY A 708 6.66 8.68 8.92
CA GLY A 708 6.28 8.75 10.33
C GLY A 708 5.55 7.49 10.82
N LEU A 709 4.53 7.03 10.09
CA LEU A 709 3.77 5.81 10.43
C LEU A 709 4.65 4.55 10.41
N ALA A 710 5.52 4.42 9.41
CA ALA A 710 6.49 3.33 9.35
C ALA A 710 7.50 3.40 10.51
N GLY A 711 7.97 4.60 10.85
CA GLY A 711 8.84 4.86 12.00
C GLY A 711 8.19 4.45 13.33
N LEU A 712 6.90 4.77 13.52
CA LEU A 712 6.11 4.35 14.68
C LEU A 712 6.00 2.82 14.75
N LEU A 713 5.59 2.17 13.65
CA LEU A 713 5.43 0.73 13.58
C LEU A 713 6.74 0.00 13.92
N VAL A 714 7.83 0.35 13.24
CA VAL A 714 9.15 -0.26 13.46
C VAL A 714 9.62 -0.04 14.90
N THR A 715 9.44 1.16 15.45
CA THR A 715 9.83 1.43 16.84
C THR A 715 9.07 0.53 17.82
N GLY A 716 7.76 0.36 17.61
CA GLY A 716 6.92 -0.52 18.41
C GLY A 716 7.31 -1.98 18.29
N VAL A 717 7.52 -2.48 17.07
CA VAL A 717 7.94 -3.87 16.80
C VAL A 717 9.30 -4.15 17.41
N VAL A 718 10.29 -3.29 17.18
CA VAL A 718 11.66 -3.49 17.70
C VAL A 718 11.65 -3.53 19.22
N HIS A 719 10.95 -2.60 19.89
CA HIS A 719 10.80 -2.63 21.35
C HIS A 719 10.05 -3.86 21.84
N GLY A 720 8.98 -4.26 21.15
CA GLY A 720 8.19 -5.45 21.50
C GLY A 720 9.02 -6.72 21.44
N LEU A 721 9.79 -6.90 20.36
CA LEU A 721 10.68 -8.05 20.18
C LEU A 721 11.81 -8.06 21.21
N THR A 722 12.49 -6.94 21.45
CA THR A 722 13.56 -6.91 22.46
C THR A 722 13.02 -7.22 23.86
N THR A 723 11.84 -6.69 24.20
CA THR A 723 11.22 -6.96 25.50
C THR A 723 10.78 -8.42 25.63
N ALA A 724 10.25 -9.02 24.56
CA ALA A 724 9.86 -10.42 24.53
C ALA A 724 11.07 -11.36 24.70
N PHE A 725 12.17 -11.09 24.00
CA PHE A 725 13.41 -11.86 24.13
C PHE A 725 14.03 -11.76 25.53
N GLU A 726 13.98 -10.58 26.16
CA GLU A 726 14.45 -10.42 27.54
C GLU A 726 13.61 -11.25 28.53
N ARG A 727 12.28 -11.31 28.34
CA ARG A 727 11.38 -12.12 29.18
C ARG A 727 11.66 -13.62 29.03
N GLU A 728 11.87 -14.10 27.81
CA GLU A 728 12.15 -15.51 27.54
C GLU A 728 13.51 -15.93 28.13
N GLN A 729 14.56 -15.10 27.96
CA GLN A 729 15.86 -15.36 28.57
C GLN A 729 15.83 -15.31 30.10
N ALA A 730 15.04 -14.41 30.68
CA ALA A 730 14.83 -14.38 32.13
C ALA A 730 14.14 -15.67 32.60
N ARG A 731 13.05 -16.09 31.93
CA ARG A 731 12.33 -17.34 32.24
C ARG A 731 13.25 -18.56 32.20
N ASP A 732 14.02 -18.72 31.13
CA ASP A 732 14.97 -19.83 30.96
C ASP A 732 16.11 -19.85 31.98
N ALA A 733 16.54 -18.67 32.46
CA ALA A 733 17.55 -18.58 33.50
C ALA A 733 16.98 -18.94 34.87
N PHE A 734 15.76 -18.50 35.18
CA PHE A 734 15.08 -18.76 36.46
C PHE A 734 14.56 -20.19 36.59
N ALA A 735 14.09 -20.81 35.50
CA ALA A 735 13.61 -22.20 35.47
C ALA A 735 14.66 -23.25 35.82
N ARG A 736 15.95 -22.88 35.81
CA ARG A 736 17.05 -23.77 36.22
C ARG A 736 17.19 -23.90 37.73
N PHE A 737 16.54 -23.03 38.50
CA PHE A 737 16.71 -22.94 39.96
C PHE A 737 15.42 -23.18 40.74
N VAL A 738 14.26 -23.19 40.07
CA VAL A 738 12.95 -23.26 40.73
C VAL A 738 11.93 -23.97 39.80
N PRO A 739 10.97 -24.77 40.31
CA PRO A 739 9.93 -25.39 39.48
C PRO A 739 9.14 -24.39 38.61
N GLU A 740 8.66 -24.82 37.44
CA GLU A 740 7.99 -23.96 36.43
C GLU A 740 6.83 -23.14 37.03
N ALA A 741 6.03 -23.76 37.91
CA ALA A 741 4.92 -23.10 38.61
C ALA A 741 5.36 -21.90 39.48
N VAL A 742 6.59 -21.90 40.00
CA VAL A 742 7.13 -20.79 40.80
C VAL A 742 7.68 -19.70 39.89
N VAL A 743 8.30 -20.06 38.76
CA VAL A 743 8.78 -19.10 37.75
C VAL A 743 7.63 -18.29 37.19
N ASP A 744 6.53 -18.94 36.82
CA ASP A 744 5.38 -18.28 36.23
C ASP A 744 4.70 -17.32 37.23
N GLN A 745 4.64 -17.69 38.52
CA GLN A 745 4.09 -16.82 39.57
C GLN A 745 5.02 -15.65 39.92
N VAL A 746 6.33 -15.85 39.96
CA VAL A 746 7.31 -14.79 40.20
C VAL A 746 7.40 -13.81 39.03
N LEU A 747 7.27 -14.29 37.79
CA LEU A 747 7.20 -13.43 36.60
C LEU A 747 5.87 -12.65 36.53
N ALA A 748 4.76 -13.23 37.03
CA ALA A 748 3.47 -12.56 37.10
C ALA A 748 3.44 -11.43 38.15
N ASP A 749 4.14 -11.59 39.28
CA ASP A 749 4.20 -10.61 40.39
C ASP A 749 5.43 -9.66 40.32
N ALA A 750 6.16 -9.65 39.21
CA ALA A 750 7.45 -8.95 39.05
C ALA A 750 7.41 -7.41 39.12
N GLU A 751 6.25 -6.78 39.33
CA GLU A 751 6.17 -5.33 39.57
C GLU A 751 6.46 -4.90 41.02
N GLY A 752 6.72 -5.81 41.97
CA GLY A 752 6.87 -5.36 43.37
C GLY A 752 7.60 -6.22 44.40
N VAL A 753 8.11 -7.41 44.09
CA VAL A 753 8.66 -8.28 45.14
C VAL A 753 10.18 -8.33 45.13
N ARG A 754 10.81 -7.46 45.94
CA ARG A 754 12.02 -7.93 46.65
C ARG A 754 11.52 -9.11 47.48
N LEU A 755 12.00 -10.33 47.22
CA LEU A 755 11.76 -11.50 48.10
C LEU A 755 12.38 -11.20 49.47
N GLY A 756 11.70 -10.36 50.25
CA GLY A 756 12.03 -10.09 51.64
C GLY A 756 11.83 -11.36 52.45
N GLY A 757 12.52 -11.47 53.58
CA GLY A 757 12.43 -12.66 54.43
C GLY A 757 10.98 -12.94 54.85
N VAL A 758 10.42 -14.05 54.37
CA VAL A 758 9.09 -14.54 54.76
C VAL A 758 9.29 -15.63 55.81
N ARG A 759 8.55 -15.54 56.92
CA ARG A 759 8.49 -16.59 57.92
C ARG A 759 7.33 -17.53 57.60
N GLY A 760 7.60 -18.81 57.45
CA GLY A 760 6.59 -19.83 57.12
C GLY A 760 6.92 -21.18 57.75
N GLU A 761 5.91 -22.06 57.82
CA GLU A 761 6.12 -23.47 58.13
C GLU A 761 6.59 -24.19 56.87
N ALA A 762 7.68 -24.96 56.98
CA ALA A 762 8.27 -25.69 55.87
C ALA A 762 8.95 -26.97 56.37
N THR A 763 9.21 -27.90 55.45
CA THR A 763 10.10 -29.03 55.70
C THR A 763 11.43 -28.79 55.01
N VAL A 764 12.52 -28.83 55.78
CA VAL A 764 13.88 -28.72 55.25
C VAL A 764 14.48 -30.10 55.09
N MET A 765 15.09 -30.31 53.92
CA MET A 765 15.82 -31.52 53.55
C MET A 765 17.29 -31.20 53.39
N PHE A 766 18.14 -32.03 53.99
CA PHE A 766 19.55 -32.14 53.66
C PHE A 766 19.85 -33.55 53.21
N SER A 767 20.65 -33.71 52.16
CA SER A 767 21.24 -34.99 51.79
C SER A 767 22.73 -34.87 51.55
N ASP A 768 23.47 -35.96 51.76
CA ASP A 768 24.91 -36.05 51.54
C ASP A 768 25.30 -37.47 51.11
N LEU A 769 26.30 -37.59 50.24
CA LEU A 769 26.74 -38.88 49.73
C LEU A 769 27.82 -39.48 50.65
N ARG A 770 27.62 -40.70 51.15
CA ARG A 770 28.54 -41.29 52.13
C ARG A 770 29.78 -41.84 51.44
N GLY A 771 30.95 -41.29 51.80
CA GLY A 771 32.24 -41.76 51.29
C GLY A 771 32.66 -41.15 49.95
N PHE A 772 31.93 -40.13 49.46
CA PHE A 772 32.27 -39.46 48.20
C PHE A 772 33.63 -38.76 48.24
N THR A 773 33.98 -38.14 49.36
CA THR A 773 35.28 -37.46 49.51
C THR A 773 36.44 -38.42 49.23
N SER A 774 36.39 -39.63 49.80
CA SER A 774 37.41 -40.66 49.56
C SER A 774 37.40 -41.16 48.11
N PHE A 775 36.24 -41.25 47.48
CA PHE A 775 36.13 -41.55 46.04
C PHE A 775 36.78 -40.47 45.17
N SER A 776 36.55 -39.19 45.48
CA SER A 776 37.08 -38.05 44.72
C SER A 776 38.61 -37.92 44.77
N GLU A 777 39.26 -38.48 45.81
CA GLU A 777 40.72 -38.49 45.95
C GLU A 777 41.40 -39.56 45.07
N THR A 778 40.64 -40.53 44.55
CA THR A 778 41.19 -41.74 43.88
C THR A 778 40.99 -41.78 42.37
N LEU A 779 40.28 -40.80 41.78
CA LEU A 779 39.90 -40.77 40.38
C LEU A 779 40.35 -39.49 39.68
N GLU A 780 40.42 -39.56 38.34
CA GLU A 780 40.70 -38.38 37.51
C GLU A 780 39.57 -37.33 37.64
N PRO A 781 39.89 -36.02 37.71
CA PRO A 781 38.94 -34.95 37.96
C PRO A 781 37.72 -34.96 37.01
N GLU A 782 37.91 -35.28 35.74
CA GLU A 782 36.82 -35.34 34.75
C GLU A 782 35.77 -36.40 35.11
N ARG A 783 36.22 -37.56 35.62
CA ARG A 783 35.33 -38.68 36.00
C ARG A 783 34.63 -38.41 37.33
N VAL A 784 35.28 -37.73 38.26
CA VAL A 784 34.66 -37.25 39.50
C VAL A 784 33.56 -36.24 39.19
N ILE A 785 33.83 -35.27 38.32
CA ILE A 785 32.85 -34.25 37.91
C ILE A 785 31.68 -34.88 37.14
N GLU A 786 31.93 -35.83 36.24
CA GLU A 786 30.88 -36.55 35.51
C GLU A 786 29.95 -37.31 36.48
N SER A 787 30.53 -38.04 37.43
CA SER A 787 29.78 -38.81 38.45
C SER A 787 28.99 -37.90 39.37
N LEU A 788 29.58 -36.78 39.82
CA LEU A 788 28.92 -35.78 40.67
C LEU A 788 27.75 -35.12 39.95
N ASN A 789 27.94 -34.67 38.70
CA ASN A 789 26.87 -34.04 37.93
C ASN A 789 25.71 -35.01 37.67
N ARG A 790 26.00 -36.29 37.38
CA ARG A 790 24.96 -37.31 37.21
C ARG A 790 24.17 -37.51 38.50
N TYR A 791 24.85 -37.70 39.63
CA TYR A 791 24.21 -37.83 40.94
C TYR A 791 23.35 -36.61 41.28
N LEU A 792 23.91 -35.41 41.21
CA LEU A 792 23.20 -34.17 41.51
C LEU A 792 21.98 -33.97 40.59
N THR A 793 22.06 -34.39 39.32
CA THR A 793 20.93 -34.33 38.39
C THR A 793 19.78 -35.23 38.86
N GLU A 794 20.05 -36.52 39.08
CA GLU A 794 19.01 -37.51 39.47
C GLU A 794 18.34 -37.12 40.80
N MET A 795 19.12 -36.63 41.76
CA MET A 795 18.59 -36.22 43.07
C MET A 795 17.80 -34.91 42.99
N SER A 796 18.26 -33.96 42.18
CA SER A 796 17.56 -32.67 42.02
C SER A 796 16.24 -32.86 41.27
N GLU A 797 16.18 -33.74 40.28
CA GLU A 797 14.93 -34.11 39.62
C GLU A 797 13.93 -34.71 40.61
N ALA A 798 14.35 -35.65 41.46
CA ALA A 798 13.47 -36.16 42.52
C ALA A 798 12.94 -35.03 43.43
N ILE A 799 13.77 -34.08 43.83
CA ILE A 799 13.31 -32.95 44.67
C ILE A 799 12.31 -32.07 43.93
N LEU A 800 12.59 -31.73 42.66
CA LEU A 800 11.75 -30.82 41.86
C LEU A 800 10.42 -31.48 41.45
N ASP A 801 10.42 -32.76 41.10
CA ASP A 801 9.23 -33.53 40.68
C ASP A 801 8.18 -33.60 41.79
N HIS A 802 8.61 -33.61 43.05
CA HIS A 802 7.73 -33.60 44.22
C HIS A 802 7.39 -32.18 44.72
N GLY A 803 7.84 -31.14 44.01
CA GLY A 803 7.54 -29.74 44.29
C GLY A 803 8.45 -29.08 45.32
N GLY A 804 9.63 -29.62 45.57
CA GLY A 804 10.65 -29.01 46.42
C GLY A 804 11.36 -27.86 45.71
N THR A 805 11.89 -26.92 46.49
CA THR A 805 12.76 -25.85 46.00
C THR A 805 14.21 -26.19 46.35
N LEU A 806 15.05 -26.33 45.34
CA LEU A 806 16.49 -26.55 45.50
C LEU A 806 17.15 -25.24 45.97
N VAL A 807 17.79 -25.25 47.13
CA VAL A 807 18.40 -24.05 47.73
C VAL A 807 19.87 -23.93 47.36
N ALA A 808 20.64 -25.01 47.54
CA ALA A 808 22.07 -25.00 47.25
C ALA A 808 22.64 -26.42 47.08
N TYR A 809 23.72 -26.51 46.30
CA TYR A 809 24.66 -27.63 46.32
C TYR A 809 25.81 -27.30 47.28
N MET A 810 26.19 -28.28 48.11
CA MET A 810 27.25 -28.15 49.12
C MET A 810 28.29 -29.25 48.90
N GLY A 811 29.00 -29.19 47.78
CA GLY A 811 29.84 -30.30 47.32
C GLY A 811 28.96 -31.41 46.74
N ASP A 812 28.98 -32.58 47.37
CA ASP A 812 28.07 -33.71 47.13
C ASP A 812 26.78 -33.65 47.95
N GLY A 813 26.65 -32.65 48.82
CA GLY A 813 25.42 -32.42 49.57
C GLY A 813 24.37 -31.58 48.84
N ILE A 814 23.09 -31.83 49.11
CA ILE A 814 21.96 -31.05 48.59
C ILE A 814 21.15 -30.47 49.75
N MET A 815 20.79 -29.19 49.64
CA MET A 815 19.81 -28.54 50.51
C MET A 815 18.55 -28.20 49.73
N ALA A 816 17.39 -28.63 50.23
CA ALA A 816 16.10 -28.33 49.63
C ALA A 816 15.05 -27.98 50.69
N VAL A 817 14.01 -27.24 50.27
CA VAL A 817 12.92 -26.81 51.13
C VAL A 817 11.58 -27.05 50.45
N PHE A 818 10.63 -27.61 51.20
CA PHE A 818 9.26 -27.86 50.78
C PHE A 818 8.34 -26.94 51.59
N GLY A 819 7.39 -26.26 50.93
CA GLY A 819 6.52 -25.26 51.54
C GLY A 819 7.04 -23.82 51.54
N ALA A 820 8.20 -23.55 50.92
CA ALA A 820 8.71 -22.21 50.65
C ALA A 820 9.48 -22.15 49.32
N PRO A 821 9.39 -21.07 48.51
CA PRO A 821 8.67 -19.82 48.78
C PRO A 821 7.15 -19.94 48.62
N LEU A 822 6.69 -20.97 47.90
CA LEU A 822 5.26 -21.25 47.78
C LEU A 822 4.78 -22.08 48.95
N LYS A 823 3.71 -21.60 49.61
CA LYS A 823 3.08 -22.32 50.72
C LYS A 823 2.45 -23.61 50.21
N GLN A 824 2.90 -24.74 50.74
CA GLN A 824 2.34 -26.07 50.47
C GLN A 824 1.81 -26.62 51.79
N SER A 825 0.54 -27.02 51.85
CA SER A 825 -0.04 -27.59 53.08
C SER A 825 0.40 -29.02 53.36
N ASP A 826 0.86 -29.73 52.34
CA ASP A 826 1.36 -31.11 52.33
C ASP A 826 2.90 -31.17 52.26
N HIS A 827 3.59 -30.11 52.73
CA HIS A 827 5.04 -29.96 52.58
C HIS A 827 5.86 -31.13 53.19
N ALA A 828 5.40 -31.70 54.31
CA ALA A 828 6.04 -32.85 54.94
C ALA A 828 5.86 -34.15 54.15
N ASP A 829 4.66 -34.36 53.59
CA ASP A 829 4.35 -35.53 52.76
C ASP A 829 5.20 -35.53 51.48
N ARG A 830 5.30 -34.37 50.82
CA ARG A 830 6.14 -34.16 49.62
C ARG A 830 7.63 -34.38 49.90
N ALA A 831 8.13 -33.85 51.02
CA ALA A 831 9.52 -34.06 51.40
C ALA A 831 9.85 -35.53 51.67
N LEU A 832 8.91 -36.28 52.25
CA LEU A 832 9.06 -37.73 52.47
C LEU A 832 9.00 -38.51 51.14
N GLU A 833 8.09 -38.16 50.24
CA GLU A 833 8.00 -38.78 48.91
C GLU A 833 9.24 -38.49 48.07
N ALA A 834 9.76 -37.26 48.11
CA ALA A 834 11.03 -36.91 47.49
C ALA A 834 12.20 -37.71 48.08
N ALA A 835 12.27 -37.87 49.40
CA ALA A 835 13.31 -38.68 50.03
C ALA A 835 13.24 -40.15 49.59
N ARG A 836 12.03 -40.72 49.44
CA ARG A 836 11.83 -42.09 48.93
C ARG A 836 12.27 -42.21 47.47
N ASP A 837 11.89 -41.25 46.63
CA ASP A 837 12.29 -41.22 45.22
C ASP A 837 13.81 -41.10 45.07
N MET A 838 14.45 -40.21 45.85
CA MET A 838 15.92 -40.09 45.90
C MET A 838 16.60 -41.41 46.28
N LEU A 839 16.07 -42.13 47.28
CA LEU A 839 16.58 -43.45 47.64
C LEU A 839 16.38 -44.49 46.52
N GLY A 840 15.27 -44.44 45.79
CA GLY A 840 15.03 -45.31 44.64
C GLY A 840 15.95 -44.99 43.45
N ARG A 841 16.14 -43.71 43.12
CA ARG A 841 17.05 -43.28 42.04
C ARG A 841 18.52 -43.56 42.35
N MET A 842 18.89 -43.61 43.63
CA MET A 842 20.22 -44.02 44.07
C MET A 842 20.59 -45.42 43.58
N ASP A 843 19.64 -46.36 43.52
CA ASP A 843 19.90 -47.71 43.01
C ASP A 843 20.27 -47.69 41.52
N GLY A 844 19.60 -46.84 40.74
CA GLY A 844 19.90 -46.60 39.32
C GLY A 844 21.28 -45.97 39.12
N PHE A 845 21.61 -44.93 39.89
CA PHE A 845 22.94 -44.31 39.87
C PHE A 845 24.05 -45.30 40.24
N ASN A 846 23.82 -46.12 41.27
CA ASN A 846 24.75 -47.17 41.67
C ASN A 846 24.90 -48.27 40.61
N GLY A 847 23.84 -48.60 39.88
CA GLY A 847 23.89 -49.49 38.73
C GLY A 847 24.83 -48.95 37.64
N TRP A 848 24.65 -47.68 37.29
CA TRP A 848 25.51 -47.01 36.32
C TRP A 848 26.98 -46.96 36.77
N LEU A 849 27.27 -46.65 38.04
CA LEU A 849 28.63 -46.66 38.57
C LEU A 849 29.32 -48.02 38.44
N ARG A 850 28.58 -49.11 38.69
CA ARG A 850 29.07 -50.48 38.53
C ARG A 850 29.32 -50.84 37.07
N GLU A 851 28.41 -50.46 36.17
CA GLU A 851 28.58 -50.68 34.73
C GLU A 851 29.81 -49.95 34.16
N GLN A 852 30.10 -48.76 34.68
CA GLN A 852 31.27 -47.98 34.30
C GLN A 852 32.56 -48.44 35.02
N GLY A 853 32.47 -49.39 35.95
CA GLY A 853 33.60 -49.88 36.75
C GLY A 853 34.20 -48.84 37.68
N LEU A 854 33.41 -47.84 38.11
CA LEU A 854 33.89 -46.69 38.87
C LEU A 854 33.82 -46.90 40.39
N HIS A 855 32.76 -47.56 40.90
CA HIS A 855 32.57 -47.81 42.34
C HIS A 855 31.51 -48.91 42.56
N ASP A 856 31.57 -49.62 43.69
CA ASP A 856 30.60 -50.70 44.01
C ASP A 856 29.21 -50.18 44.42
N GLY A 857 29.12 -48.88 44.70
CA GLY A 857 27.89 -48.15 45.01
C GLY A 857 28.02 -47.29 46.27
N PHE A 858 27.24 -46.21 46.33
CA PHE A 858 27.17 -45.31 47.46
C PHE A 858 25.89 -45.51 48.27
N LYS A 859 25.96 -45.09 49.52
CA LYS A 859 24.78 -44.82 50.36
C LYS A 859 24.64 -43.32 50.53
N MET A 860 23.44 -42.87 50.82
CA MET A 860 23.14 -41.46 51.07
C MET A 860 22.57 -41.28 52.47
N GLY A 861 22.93 -40.17 53.11
CA GLY A 861 22.22 -39.69 54.28
C GLY A 861 21.17 -38.68 53.86
N ILE A 862 19.97 -38.76 54.39
CA ILE A 862 18.90 -37.77 54.23
C ILE A 862 18.37 -37.39 55.61
N GLY A 863 18.28 -36.09 55.90
CA GLY A 863 17.70 -35.54 57.12
C GLY A 863 16.50 -34.64 56.82
N LEU A 864 15.34 -34.96 57.41
CA LEU A 864 14.10 -34.18 57.27
C LEU A 864 13.63 -33.60 58.60
N ASN A 865 13.48 -32.28 58.65
CA ASN A 865 12.93 -31.59 59.81
C ASN A 865 11.90 -30.53 59.41
N SER A 866 10.75 -30.52 60.10
CA SER A 866 9.64 -29.61 59.84
C SER A 866 9.48 -28.63 60.99
N GLY A 867 9.14 -27.39 60.64
CA GLY A 867 8.95 -26.30 61.59
C GLY A 867 9.07 -24.93 60.94
N PRO A 868 9.06 -23.86 61.74
CA PRO A 868 9.16 -22.51 61.23
C PRO A 868 10.54 -22.24 60.63
N VAL A 869 10.58 -21.72 59.42
CA VAL A 869 11.78 -21.23 58.73
C VAL A 869 11.60 -19.78 58.31
N MET A 870 12.70 -19.06 58.16
CA MET A 870 12.74 -17.77 57.50
C MET A 870 13.42 -17.95 56.15
N SER A 871 12.69 -17.77 55.05
CA SER A 871 13.25 -17.89 53.70
C SER A 871 13.27 -16.55 52.98
N GLY A 872 14.31 -16.29 52.20
CA GLY A 872 14.47 -15.05 51.44
C GLY A 872 15.87 -14.89 50.85
N ASN A 873 16.09 -13.79 50.15
CA ASN A 873 17.39 -13.47 49.57
C ASN A 873 18.34 -12.90 50.64
N VAL A 874 19.45 -13.60 50.91
CA VAL A 874 20.48 -13.20 51.88
C VAL A 874 21.80 -13.00 51.14
N GLY A 875 22.50 -11.89 51.42
CA GLY A 875 23.79 -11.60 50.78
C GLY A 875 24.10 -10.12 50.66
N SER A 876 25.07 -9.79 49.81
CA SER A 876 25.47 -8.40 49.52
C SER A 876 24.78 -7.90 48.25
N GLU A 877 24.82 -6.58 47.99
CA GLU A 877 24.25 -5.98 46.76
C GLU A 877 24.78 -6.60 45.46
N ARG A 878 25.97 -7.23 45.50
CA ARG A 878 26.62 -7.85 44.34
C ARG A 878 26.42 -9.37 44.26
N ARG A 879 25.89 -10.00 45.31
CA ARG A 879 25.65 -11.45 45.39
C ARG A 879 24.58 -11.74 46.43
N LEU A 880 23.39 -12.05 45.96
CA LEU A 880 22.23 -12.49 46.76
C LEU A 880 22.00 -13.97 46.48
N GLU A 881 21.79 -14.77 47.53
CA GLU A 881 21.42 -16.19 47.43
C GLU A 881 20.09 -16.39 48.17
N TYR A 882 19.14 -17.09 47.53
CA TYR A 882 17.91 -17.51 48.21
C TYR A 882 18.27 -18.61 49.19
N THR A 883 17.88 -18.49 50.46
CA THR A 883 18.16 -19.50 51.48
C THR A 883 17.06 -19.56 52.53
N ALA A 884 17.05 -20.63 53.32
CA ALA A 884 16.16 -20.82 54.46
C ALA A 884 16.97 -20.92 55.75
N LEU A 885 16.73 -20.00 56.67
CA LEU A 885 17.43 -19.89 57.95
C LEU A 885 16.51 -20.25 59.11
N GLY A 886 17.09 -20.86 60.14
CA GLY A 886 16.41 -21.16 61.39
C GLY A 886 16.92 -22.43 62.06
N ASP A 887 16.40 -22.66 63.27
CA ASP A 887 16.69 -23.88 64.03
C ASP A 887 16.18 -25.14 63.29
N THR A 888 15.11 -24.99 62.49
CA THR A 888 14.57 -26.06 61.65
C THR A 888 15.58 -26.54 60.61
N THR A 889 16.24 -25.61 59.90
CA THR A 889 17.31 -25.88 58.93
C THR A 889 18.49 -26.57 59.59
N ASN A 890 18.99 -26.01 60.70
CA ASN A 890 20.13 -26.57 61.42
C ASN A 890 19.86 -27.98 61.96
N THR A 891 18.63 -28.25 62.37
CA THR A 891 18.23 -29.57 62.84
C THR A 891 18.20 -30.58 61.69
N ALA A 892 17.65 -30.23 60.52
CA ALA A 892 17.66 -31.11 59.34
C ALA A 892 19.09 -31.50 58.92
N ALA A 893 20.02 -30.55 58.85
CA ALA A 893 21.42 -30.82 58.53
C ALA A 893 22.09 -31.77 59.55
N ARG A 894 21.73 -31.65 60.84
CA ARG A 894 22.25 -32.56 61.88
C ARG A 894 21.65 -33.95 61.76
N LEU A 895 20.36 -34.06 61.44
CA LEU A 895 19.72 -35.35 61.21
C LEU A 895 20.37 -36.10 60.06
N GLU A 896 20.68 -35.43 58.95
CA GLU A 896 21.46 -36.01 57.86
C GLU A 896 22.80 -36.55 58.40
N GLY A 897 23.58 -35.71 59.08
CA GLY A 897 24.91 -36.10 59.58
C GLY A 897 24.87 -37.24 60.59
N MET A 898 23.79 -37.38 61.35
CA MET A 898 23.58 -38.49 62.28
C MET A 898 23.37 -39.83 61.59
N THR A 899 22.98 -39.84 60.32
CA THR A 899 22.82 -41.09 59.56
C THR A 899 24.19 -41.77 59.33
N LYS A 900 25.31 -41.03 59.40
CA LYS A 900 26.67 -41.54 59.18
C LYS A 900 27.02 -42.61 60.22
N GLY A 901 27.58 -43.73 59.76
CA GLY A 901 27.92 -44.87 60.62
C GLY A 901 26.74 -45.74 61.05
N THR A 902 25.52 -45.46 60.56
CA THR A 902 24.30 -46.24 60.85
C THR A 902 23.78 -46.93 59.58
N PRO A 903 22.99 -48.02 59.69
CA PRO A 903 22.37 -48.65 58.53
C PRO A 903 21.28 -47.78 57.87
N HIS A 904 20.69 -46.84 58.62
CA HIS A 904 19.59 -46.00 58.16
C HIS A 904 20.07 -44.91 57.22
N GLN A 905 19.41 -44.74 56.08
CA GLN A 905 19.72 -43.71 55.07
C GLN A 905 18.84 -42.45 55.20
N LEU A 906 17.75 -42.51 55.97
CA LEU A 906 16.81 -41.41 56.17
C LEU A 906 16.50 -41.25 57.66
N TYR A 907 16.69 -40.05 58.19
CA TYR A 907 16.17 -39.65 59.49
C TYR A 907 15.16 -38.52 59.38
N ILE A 908 14.06 -38.73 60.09
CA ILE A 908 12.93 -37.82 60.15
C ILE A 908 12.72 -37.42 61.61
N SER A 909 12.63 -36.10 61.85
CA SER A 909 12.25 -35.58 63.17
C SER A 909 10.82 -35.96 63.56
N ASP A 910 10.54 -35.99 64.85
CA ASP A 910 9.17 -36.13 65.36
C ASP A 910 8.21 -35.04 64.83
N THR A 911 8.70 -33.81 64.66
CA THR A 911 7.89 -32.72 64.11
C THR A 911 7.53 -32.94 62.65
N THR A 912 8.42 -33.51 61.83
CA THR A 912 8.07 -33.95 60.48
C THR A 912 7.07 -35.11 60.52
N ARG A 913 7.24 -36.11 61.40
CA ARG A 913 6.29 -37.24 61.52
C ARG A 913 4.87 -36.77 61.85
N GLN A 914 4.75 -35.78 62.74
CA GLN A 914 3.48 -35.16 63.14
C GLN A 914 2.87 -34.29 62.03
N ALA A 915 3.70 -33.70 61.16
CA ALA A 915 3.25 -32.86 60.06
C ALA A 915 2.78 -33.65 58.82
N LEU A 916 3.01 -34.98 58.77
CA LEU A 916 2.50 -35.83 57.70
C LEU A 916 0.97 -35.91 57.76
N THR A 917 0.33 -35.64 56.62
CA THR A 917 -1.13 -35.70 56.50
C THR A 917 -1.62 -37.06 56.00
N ARG A 918 -0.75 -37.83 55.34
CA ARG A 918 -1.05 -39.17 54.84
C ARG A 918 -0.71 -40.24 55.89
N PRO A 919 -1.45 -41.37 55.96
CA PRO A 919 -1.07 -42.49 56.81
C PRO A 919 0.24 -43.11 56.31
N VAL A 920 1.16 -43.37 57.24
CA VAL A 920 2.51 -43.89 56.94
C VAL A 920 2.84 -45.02 57.92
N ASP A 921 2.86 -46.26 57.42
CA ASP A 921 2.98 -47.49 58.22
C ASP A 921 4.40 -48.11 58.21
N ASP A 922 5.26 -47.60 57.33
CA ASP A 922 6.64 -48.03 57.12
C ASP A 922 7.66 -47.18 57.92
N LEU A 923 7.24 -46.21 58.71
CA LEU A 923 8.11 -45.47 59.62
C LEU A 923 8.21 -46.15 60.99
N VAL A 924 9.42 -46.35 61.48
CA VAL A 924 9.73 -46.92 62.79
C VAL A 924 10.54 -45.94 63.63
N GLU A 925 10.26 -45.91 64.94
CA GLU A 925 11.05 -45.13 65.89
C GLU A 925 12.40 -45.82 66.09
N VAL A 926 13.49 -45.12 65.77
CA VAL A 926 14.87 -45.64 65.82
C VAL A 926 15.65 -45.16 67.04
N GLY A 927 15.07 -44.22 67.81
CA GLY A 927 15.58 -43.80 69.12
C GLY A 927 15.46 -42.30 69.40
N GLU A 928 16.03 -41.88 70.52
CA GLU A 928 16.12 -40.47 70.93
C GLU A 928 17.57 -39.98 70.85
N ALA A 929 17.79 -38.85 70.18
CA ALA A 929 19.11 -38.27 70.02
C ALA A 929 19.26 -36.92 70.73
N GLU A 930 20.40 -36.73 71.39
CA GLU A 930 20.82 -35.41 71.85
C GLU A 930 21.40 -34.61 70.68
N VAL A 931 20.63 -33.62 70.22
CA VAL A 931 21.09 -32.69 69.19
C VAL A 931 21.90 -31.59 69.88
N ARG A 932 23.22 -31.55 69.65
CA ARG A 932 24.15 -30.58 70.26
C ARG A 932 23.63 -29.14 70.13
N GLY A 933 23.30 -28.49 71.24
CA GLY A 933 22.72 -27.14 71.28
C GLY A 933 21.23 -27.06 71.63
N ARG A 934 20.56 -28.20 71.86
CA ARG A 934 19.22 -28.28 72.49
C ARG A 934 19.29 -29.00 73.84
N LYS A 935 18.39 -28.65 74.77
CA LYS A 935 18.23 -29.33 76.08
C LYS A 935 17.29 -30.54 76.04
N ALA A 936 16.47 -30.68 74.99
CA ALA A 936 15.51 -31.76 74.82
C ALA A 936 16.00 -32.74 73.74
N LYS A 937 15.87 -34.05 74.02
CA LYS A 937 16.13 -35.10 73.04
C LYS A 937 15.09 -35.05 71.93
N VAL A 938 15.51 -35.28 70.69
CA VAL A 938 14.62 -35.35 69.52
C VAL A 938 14.37 -36.82 69.22
N LYS A 939 13.10 -37.22 69.15
CA LYS A 939 12.73 -38.56 68.66
C LYS A 939 12.96 -38.65 67.17
N LEU A 940 13.60 -39.75 66.77
CA LEU A 940 14.00 -40.01 65.39
C LEU A 940 13.18 -41.16 64.82
N TRP A 941 12.73 -40.95 63.59
CA TRP A 941 12.01 -41.92 62.79
C TRP A 941 12.82 -42.24 61.53
N SER A 942 12.80 -43.49 61.10
CA SER A 942 13.39 -43.95 59.84
C SER A 942 12.41 -44.87 59.12
N LEU A 943 12.65 -45.12 57.84
CA LEU A 943 11.97 -46.21 57.12
C LEU A 943 12.34 -47.56 57.74
N ARG A 944 11.38 -48.48 57.77
CA ARG A 944 11.52 -49.87 58.22
C ARG A 944 12.42 -50.61 57.24
N ASP A 945 13.55 -51.14 57.74
CA ASP A 945 14.42 -51.98 56.94
C ASP A 945 13.66 -53.23 56.49
N GLY A 946 13.70 -53.54 55.19
CA GLY A 946 13.03 -54.71 54.60
C GLY A 946 13.57 -56.07 55.07
N ASP A 947 14.67 -56.10 55.84
CA ASP A 947 15.39 -57.32 56.25
C ASP A 947 15.52 -57.54 57.79
N ALA A 948 14.81 -56.79 58.63
CA ALA A 948 14.83 -57.00 60.09
C ALA A 948 13.60 -57.84 60.57
N PRO A 949 13.80 -58.96 61.31
CA PRO A 949 12.69 -59.80 61.76
C PRO A 949 11.84 -59.11 62.84
N ALA A 950 10.53 -59.39 62.82
CA ALA A 950 9.54 -58.84 63.72
C ALA A 950 9.90 -59.02 65.21
N PRO A 951 9.60 -58.04 66.08
CA PRO A 951 9.92 -58.16 67.50
C PRO A 951 9.08 -59.26 68.16
N LEU A 952 9.77 -60.17 68.85
CA LEU A 952 9.22 -61.24 69.67
C LEU A 952 8.30 -60.65 70.76
N THR A 953 7.02 -60.99 70.69
CA THR A 953 6.12 -60.98 71.86
C THR A 953 6.49 -62.14 72.78
N GLU A 954 6.61 -61.89 74.09
CA GLU A 954 6.13 -62.72 75.23
C GLU A 954 6.77 -62.29 76.57
N PRO A 955 6.23 -62.67 77.74
CA PRO A 955 4.82 -62.71 78.14
C PRO A 955 4.59 -61.99 79.49
N SER A 956 3.31 -61.85 79.83
CA SER A 956 2.79 -61.33 81.09
C SER A 956 3.34 -62.05 82.33
N HIS A 957 3.78 -61.27 83.32
CA HIS A 957 3.57 -61.61 84.73
C HIS A 957 2.99 -60.39 85.46
N ARG A 958 1.66 -60.37 85.56
CA ARG A 958 1.01 -59.92 86.79
C ARG A 958 1.19 -61.03 87.82
N VAL A 959 1.55 -60.64 89.04
CA VAL A 959 1.10 -61.35 90.23
C VAL A 959 0.02 -60.49 90.86
N GLU A 960 -1.09 -61.17 91.16
CA GLU A 960 -2.34 -60.70 91.73
C GLU A 960 -2.16 -60.02 93.10
N ALA A 961 -3.11 -59.14 93.39
CA ALA A 961 -4.05 -59.41 94.47
C ALA A 961 -5.40 -59.77 93.84
#